data_AF-A0A3A0G9Q4-F1
#
_entry.id   AF-A0A3A0G9Q4-F1
#
_cell.length_a   1.000
_cell.length_b   1.000
_cell.length_c   1.000
_cell.angle_alpha   90.00
_cell.angle_beta   90.00
_cell.angle_gamma   90.00
#
_symmetry.space_group_name_H-M   'P 1'
#
loop_
_entity.id
_entity.type
_entity.pdbx_description
1 polymer ?
#
loop_
_entity_poly.entity_id
_entity_poly.type
_entity_poly.pdbx_seq_one_letter_code
_entity_poly.pdbx_strand_id
1 'polypeptide(L)'
;MKRFPNRLTLILALALFGAAAVIALAVELKTSRLQAHFLGTISQRLSFEVLPGASDAIYFPQFGPYDQRLGYTKIPAVSKALAEAGFKIAHQARQSQAMLKLRDFGLYPIYKEKTRAGLEIRDRLGDPIYSVLRPERYYTGFEEVPKVILSSILFIENREALDERYAFSNPAVEWDRFLRAIMENAYEKINPKHQAPGGSTIATQLEKYRHSRGGRTRSAKDKLVQMAAAGLRAYQGGEDTIQSRKGIVLTYINSIPLAALPGYGEVNGLGDGLWAWYGRELREVNSLLSRDLKSQAAAPELFEGQARAFKQVLSLFVAHRRPTYYLLKGNQALEVLTNEYLDRLRKAGIIGDEFCRLTKKQELNTRKAAPEAAPISFVLRKAANAIRTKLLSITKIPQLYDLDQLDLVVESTIDKTIHDAVTSTLDSLRTRKEAEKLGLLGGRTLGRGDPAKVIYSFTLYEHVDGANLLRVQTDNLDRPFDINEGTRLDLGSTAKLRTLVTYLEVIEEIYSALQPIDKNDRSNSLGIKPDPLTIWVAGYLKENPDAQLKEVLEASMQRRYSASPAERFFTGGGLHTFENFKREDDVKNPSVREAIRDSINLPFVRLMRDVSRYYRAKVSGEGIRTSSTTGSAAEAGRKKRQEYIARFADKEGSEFVREFYARYSGGSSSEILQLFLSRFHLTSNKAAIIFRHIFPNKDQGELADFIKRHAVSSNLNERSLERLFERYHPEKLSLNDKGYLLRIHPLELWLVGHLYHAPDATFEEVLEAGQEERQEAYQWLFNPPQERAQDLRINILMEADAFEEI
;
A
#
# COMPACT_ATOMS: atom_id res chain seq x y z
N MET A 1 80.93 -27.23 38.95
CA MET A 1 80.88 -27.23 37.47
C MET A 1 79.45 -27.51 37.00
N LYS A 2 78.66 -26.49 36.66
CA LYS A 2 77.34 -26.65 36.03
C LYS A 2 77.55 -26.58 34.51
N ARG A 3 77.42 -27.72 33.81
CA ARG A 3 77.46 -27.78 32.34
C ARG A 3 76.23 -27.06 31.79
N PHE A 4 76.43 -25.89 31.19
CA PHE A 4 75.42 -25.25 30.36
C PHE A 4 75.07 -26.20 29.20
N PRO A 5 73.78 -26.37 28.85
CA PRO A 5 73.43 -27.09 27.63
C PRO A 5 74.04 -26.35 26.43
N ASN A 6 74.73 -27.07 25.57
CA ASN A 6 75.39 -26.54 24.38
C ASN A 6 74.36 -25.75 23.56
N ARG A 7 74.60 -24.45 23.34
CA ARG A 7 73.74 -23.59 22.50
C ARG A 7 73.41 -24.23 21.15
N LEU A 8 74.31 -25.05 20.62
CA LEU A 8 74.14 -25.84 19.40
C LEU A 8 72.97 -26.82 19.48
N THR A 9 72.80 -27.56 20.58
CA THR A 9 71.68 -28.51 20.75
C THR A 9 70.33 -27.81 20.85
N LEU A 10 70.29 -26.61 21.46
CA LEU A 10 69.07 -25.81 21.54
C LEU A 10 68.68 -25.23 20.17
N ILE A 11 69.66 -24.73 19.40
CA ILE A 11 69.45 -24.23 18.04
C ILE A 11 69.00 -25.36 17.11
N LEU A 12 69.61 -26.55 17.21
CA LEU A 12 69.23 -27.70 16.39
C LEU A 12 67.81 -28.17 16.72
N ALA A 13 67.44 -28.21 18.01
CA ALA A 13 66.08 -28.54 18.44
C ALA A 13 65.05 -27.50 17.96
N LEU A 14 65.36 -26.20 18.03
CA LEU A 14 64.53 -25.13 17.49
C LEU A 14 64.38 -25.22 15.96
N ALA A 15 65.45 -25.56 15.24
CA ALA A 15 65.42 -25.75 13.79
C ALA A 15 64.59 -26.99 13.38
N LEU A 16 64.75 -28.11 14.08
CA LEU A 16 63.95 -29.32 13.88
C LEU A 16 62.48 -29.10 14.21
N PHE A 17 62.19 -28.39 15.31
CA PHE A 17 60.83 -28.01 15.67
C PHE A 17 60.22 -27.06 14.63
N GLY A 18 60.98 -26.08 14.15
CA GLY A 18 60.58 -25.19 13.06
C GLY A 18 60.29 -25.96 11.77
N ALA A 19 61.16 -26.89 11.38
CA ALA A 19 60.95 -27.74 10.21
C ALA A 19 59.71 -28.64 10.37
N ALA A 20 59.51 -29.25 11.53
CA ALA A 20 58.33 -30.06 11.84
C ALA A 20 57.04 -29.22 11.81
N ALA A 21 57.06 -28.00 12.35
CA ALA A 21 55.94 -27.07 12.29
C ALA A 21 55.62 -26.66 10.85
N VAL A 22 56.63 -26.42 10.01
CA VAL A 22 56.46 -26.12 8.58
C VAL A 22 55.88 -27.33 7.83
N ILE A 23 56.34 -28.55 8.11
CA ILE A 23 55.81 -29.78 7.51
C ILE A 23 54.36 -30.00 7.95
N ALA A 24 54.05 -29.86 9.25
CA ALA A 24 52.69 -29.98 9.77
C ALA A 24 51.76 -28.94 9.13
N LEU A 25 52.22 -27.70 8.98
CA LEU A 25 51.50 -26.65 8.27
C LEU A 25 51.29 -27.00 6.80
N ALA A 26 52.31 -27.53 6.10
CA ALA A 26 52.18 -27.94 4.70
C ALA A 26 51.21 -29.13 4.52
N VAL A 27 51.21 -30.09 5.45
CA VAL A 27 50.25 -31.20 5.46
C VAL A 27 48.84 -30.70 5.72
N GLU A 28 48.65 -29.77 6.67
CA GLU A 28 47.34 -29.17 6.93
C GLU A 28 46.86 -28.32 5.76
N LEU A 29 47.72 -27.53 5.12
CA LEU A 29 47.39 -26.76 3.92
C LEU A 29 46.92 -27.66 2.76
N LYS A 30 47.43 -28.89 2.70
CA LYS A 30 47.06 -29.87 1.66
C LYS A 30 45.84 -30.71 2.04
N THR A 31 45.63 -31.01 3.32
CA THR A 31 44.59 -31.97 3.76
C THR A 31 43.40 -31.32 4.45
N SER A 32 43.54 -30.11 4.99
CA SER A 32 42.52 -29.33 5.72
C SER A 32 41.85 -30.09 6.88
N ARG A 33 42.48 -31.12 7.44
CA ARG A 33 41.84 -32.02 8.43
C ARG A 33 41.61 -31.34 9.77
N LEU A 34 42.61 -30.64 10.32
CA LEU A 34 42.46 -29.96 11.61
C LEU A 34 41.46 -28.81 11.52
N GLN A 35 41.53 -28.06 10.41
CA GLN A 35 40.58 -27.00 10.12
C GLN A 35 39.15 -27.54 9.98
N ALA A 36 38.96 -28.62 9.22
CA ALA A 36 37.65 -29.24 9.04
C ALA A 36 37.07 -29.75 10.36
N HIS A 37 37.87 -30.41 11.18
CA HIS A 37 37.44 -30.86 12.50
C HIS A 37 37.02 -29.70 13.41
N PHE A 38 37.83 -28.65 13.48
CA PHE A 38 37.55 -27.48 14.31
C PHE A 38 36.30 -26.72 13.84
N LEU A 39 36.22 -26.39 12.55
CA LEU A 39 35.09 -25.67 11.98
C LEU A 39 33.81 -26.52 12.00
N GLY A 40 33.90 -27.82 11.68
CA GLY A 40 32.78 -28.76 11.77
C GLY A 40 32.21 -28.86 13.19
N THR A 41 33.08 -28.97 14.20
CA THR A 41 32.66 -29.02 15.61
C THR A 41 31.96 -27.73 16.04
N ILE A 42 32.46 -26.57 15.60
CA ILE A 42 31.80 -25.28 15.89
C ILE A 42 30.46 -25.23 15.16
N SER A 43 30.43 -25.53 13.87
CA SER A 43 29.25 -25.41 13.02
C SER A 43 28.11 -26.32 13.46
N GLN A 44 28.38 -27.50 14.00
CA GLN A 44 27.36 -28.39 14.58
C GLN A 44 26.65 -27.77 15.80
N ARG A 45 27.29 -26.83 16.51
CA ARG A 45 26.68 -26.10 17.63
C ARG A 45 25.87 -24.88 17.17
N LEU A 46 25.97 -24.50 15.89
CA LEU A 46 25.25 -23.37 15.31
C LEU A 46 23.87 -23.84 14.84
N SER A 47 22.94 -23.93 15.78
CA SER A 47 21.56 -24.33 15.52
C SER A 47 20.54 -23.27 15.94
N PHE A 48 19.30 -23.47 15.52
CA PHE A 48 18.12 -22.79 16.02
C PHE A 48 16.94 -23.77 16.08
N GLU A 49 15.95 -23.44 16.89
CA GLU A 49 14.68 -24.17 16.99
C GLU A 49 13.51 -23.19 17.01
N VAL A 50 12.35 -23.56 16.47
CA VAL A 50 11.14 -22.72 16.51
C VAL A 50 10.28 -23.19 17.67
N LEU A 51 10.03 -22.30 18.63
CA LEU A 51 9.29 -22.62 19.85
C LEU A 51 8.15 -21.63 20.10
N PRO A 52 7.14 -21.99 20.92
CA PRO A 52 6.01 -21.11 21.21
C PRO A 52 6.41 -19.79 21.87
N GLY A 53 5.74 -18.71 21.47
CA GLY A 53 5.91 -17.35 21.98
C GLY A 53 7.07 -16.57 21.36
N ALA A 54 7.19 -15.29 21.76
CA ALA A 54 8.31 -14.44 21.39
C ALA A 54 9.64 -14.97 21.98
N SER A 55 10.75 -14.54 21.39
CA SER A 55 12.10 -14.97 21.72
C SER A 55 13.04 -13.77 21.77
N ASP A 56 13.75 -13.63 22.89
CA ASP A 56 14.88 -12.70 23.03
C ASP A 56 16.22 -13.32 22.61
N ALA A 57 16.23 -14.65 22.40
CA ALA A 57 17.39 -15.42 21.95
C ALA A 57 17.47 -15.44 20.41
N ILE A 58 17.46 -14.27 19.79
CA ILE A 58 17.49 -14.15 18.33
C ILE A 58 18.25 -12.89 17.89
N TYR A 59 19.13 -13.07 16.92
CA TYR A 59 19.79 -11.98 16.21
C TYR A 59 19.28 -11.91 14.77
N PHE A 60 18.65 -10.78 14.45
CA PHE A 60 18.20 -10.47 13.09
C PHE A 60 19.33 -9.79 12.29
N PRO A 61 19.48 -10.12 11.00
CA PRO A 61 20.43 -9.42 10.15
C PRO A 61 20.05 -7.94 10.04
N GLN A 62 21.04 -7.06 9.95
CA GLN A 62 20.80 -5.61 9.87
C GLN A 62 20.95 -5.05 8.44
N PHE A 63 21.65 -5.76 7.58
CA PHE A 63 22.00 -5.32 6.23
C PHE A 63 22.33 -6.54 5.36
N GLY A 64 22.42 -6.32 4.06
CA GLY A 64 22.72 -7.36 3.08
C GLY A 64 21.66 -7.40 1.99
N PRO A 65 22.03 -7.42 0.69
CA PRO A 65 21.03 -7.48 -0.39
C PRO A 65 20.05 -8.65 -0.27
N TYR A 66 20.54 -9.83 0.13
CA TYR A 66 19.69 -11.02 0.33
C TYR A 66 18.76 -10.84 1.53
N ASP A 67 19.31 -10.43 2.68
CA ASP A 67 18.53 -10.26 3.91
C ASP A 67 17.49 -9.14 3.79
N GLN A 68 17.81 -8.07 3.06
CA GLN A 68 16.89 -6.97 2.81
C GLN A 68 15.77 -7.39 1.85
N ARG A 69 16.13 -8.07 0.77
CA ARG A 69 15.18 -8.54 -0.25
C ARG A 69 14.18 -9.54 0.31
N LEU A 70 14.65 -10.53 1.08
CA LEU A 70 13.78 -11.52 1.70
C LEU A 70 13.07 -11.01 2.97
N GLY A 71 13.34 -9.77 3.39
CA GLY A 71 12.67 -9.14 4.53
C GLY A 71 13.24 -9.49 5.89
N TYR A 72 14.32 -10.26 5.98
CA TYR A 72 14.91 -10.64 7.26
C TYR A 72 15.40 -9.44 8.09
N THR A 73 15.87 -8.37 7.44
CA THR A 73 16.21 -7.13 8.14
C THR A 73 14.99 -6.34 8.63
N LYS A 74 13.80 -6.66 8.10
CA LYS A 74 12.53 -5.97 8.39
C LYS A 74 11.70 -6.70 9.45
N ILE A 75 12.06 -7.93 9.84
CA ILE A 75 11.29 -8.74 10.80
C ILE A 75 10.93 -7.96 12.08
N PRO A 76 11.84 -7.21 12.74
CA PRO A 76 11.47 -6.47 13.95
C PRO A 76 10.38 -5.40 13.70
N ALA A 77 10.51 -4.64 12.60
CA ALA A 77 9.56 -3.59 12.25
C ALA A 77 8.20 -4.18 11.83
N VAL A 78 8.22 -5.24 11.01
CA VAL A 78 7.01 -5.95 10.57
C VAL A 78 6.31 -6.60 11.76
N SER A 79 7.05 -7.23 12.68
CA SER A 79 6.47 -7.85 13.87
C SER A 79 5.77 -6.82 14.76
N LYS A 80 6.37 -5.63 14.91
CA LYS A 80 5.74 -4.51 15.63
C LYS A 80 4.47 -4.03 14.93
N ALA A 81 4.52 -3.81 13.62
CA ALA A 81 3.36 -3.35 12.84
C ALA A 81 2.21 -4.39 12.87
N LEU A 82 2.53 -5.67 12.79
CA LEU A 82 1.56 -6.75 12.93
C LEU A 82 0.93 -6.78 14.34
N ALA A 83 1.72 -6.55 15.40
CA ALA A 83 1.20 -6.45 16.75
C ALA A 83 0.24 -5.25 16.92
N GLU A 84 0.57 -4.10 16.33
CA GLU A 84 -0.32 -2.92 16.26
C GLU A 84 -1.63 -3.21 15.50
N ALA A 85 -1.58 -4.11 14.52
CA ALA A 85 -2.75 -4.60 13.78
C ALA A 85 -3.50 -5.75 14.48
N GLY A 86 -3.16 -6.09 15.73
CA GLY A 86 -3.85 -7.09 16.55
C GLY A 86 -3.33 -8.54 16.42
N PHE A 87 -2.24 -8.77 15.67
CA PHE A 87 -1.62 -10.09 15.58
C PHE A 87 -0.74 -10.40 16.80
N LYS A 88 -0.50 -11.69 17.06
CA LYS A 88 0.38 -12.17 18.14
C LYS A 88 1.45 -13.10 17.59
N ILE A 89 2.65 -13.05 18.18
CA ILE A 89 3.72 -13.99 17.87
C ILE A 89 3.40 -15.33 18.54
N ALA A 90 2.85 -16.26 17.76
CA ALA A 90 2.54 -17.60 18.24
C ALA A 90 3.79 -18.45 18.46
N HIS A 91 4.77 -18.35 17.55
CA HIS A 91 6.03 -19.07 17.60
C HIS A 91 7.16 -18.21 17.05
N GLN A 92 8.38 -18.37 17.58
CA GLN A 92 9.56 -17.66 17.10
C GLN A 92 10.81 -18.53 17.23
N ALA A 93 11.78 -18.30 16.34
CA ALA A 93 13.07 -19.00 16.39
C ALA A 93 13.88 -18.60 17.63
N ARG A 94 14.53 -19.58 18.25
CA ARG A 94 15.51 -19.45 19.33
C ARG A 94 16.84 -19.97 18.83
N GLN A 95 17.81 -19.06 18.70
CA GLN A 95 19.16 -19.38 18.28
C GLN A 95 19.96 -19.93 19.46
N SER A 96 20.80 -20.92 19.19
CA SER A 96 21.75 -21.47 20.17
C SER A 96 22.68 -20.39 20.70
N GLN A 97 23.16 -20.55 21.94
CA GLN A 97 24.13 -19.63 22.55
C GLN A 97 25.42 -19.51 21.72
N ALA A 98 25.84 -20.59 21.06
CA ALA A 98 26.99 -20.57 20.15
C ALA A 98 26.73 -19.65 18.94
N MET A 99 25.53 -19.69 18.35
CA MET A 99 25.15 -18.81 17.24
C MET A 99 25.04 -17.35 17.68
N LEU A 100 24.47 -17.07 18.86
CA LEU A 100 24.37 -15.71 19.39
C LEU A 100 25.74 -15.07 19.64
N LYS A 101 26.73 -15.85 20.13
CA LYS A 101 28.11 -15.38 20.33
C LYS A 101 28.82 -15.00 19.04
N LEU A 102 28.40 -15.52 17.87
CA LEU A 102 28.99 -15.13 16.58
C LEU A 102 28.80 -13.64 16.28
N ARG A 103 27.71 -13.04 16.77
CA ARG A 103 27.44 -11.61 16.64
C ARG A 103 28.56 -10.76 17.24
N ASP A 104 29.17 -11.20 18.34
CA ASP A 104 30.23 -10.45 19.02
C ASP A 104 31.52 -10.38 18.15
N PHE A 105 31.68 -11.31 17.21
CA PHE A 105 32.72 -11.31 16.19
C PHE A 105 32.30 -10.59 14.89
N GLY A 106 31.08 -10.06 14.83
CA GLY A 106 30.50 -9.42 13.64
C GLY A 106 30.11 -10.40 12.52
N LEU A 107 29.98 -11.70 12.84
CA LEU A 107 29.58 -12.73 11.89
C LEU A 107 28.06 -12.75 11.69
N TYR A 108 27.65 -13.24 10.52
CA TYR A 108 26.25 -13.42 10.15
C TYR A 108 25.66 -14.67 10.83
N PRO A 109 24.34 -14.75 11.03
CA PRO A 109 23.70 -15.99 11.45
C PRO A 109 23.99 -17.12 10.46
N ILE A 110 24.45 -18.27 10.95
CA ILE A 110 24.87 -19.40 10.12
C ILE A 110 23.76 -20.47 10.14
N TYR A 111 23.01 -20.57 9.05
CA TYR A 111 21.89 -21.51 8.87
C TYR A 111 21.80 -21.94 7.41
N LYS A 112 20.95 -22.95 7.12
CA LYS A 112 20.71 -23.37 5.73
C LYS A 112 19.85 -22.31 5.02
N GLU A 113 20.48 -21.59 4.10
CA GLU A 113 19.82 -20.50 3.38
C GLU A 113 18.95 -20.98 2.22
N LYS A 114 17.89 -20.22 1.96
CA LYS A 114 17.00 -20.44 0.82
C LYS A 114 17.59 -19.80 -0.43
N THR A 115 17.71 -20.56 -1.51
CA THR A 115 18.09 -20.02 -2.83
C THR A 115 16.88 -19.46 -3.57
N ARG A 116 15.68 -19.94 -3.23
CA ARG A 116 14.40 -19.52 -3.80
C ARG A 116 13.39 -19.23 -2.70
N ALA A 117 12.81 -18.04 -2.71
CA ALA A 117 11.82 -17.57 -1.74
C ALA A 117 11.01 -16.41 -2.34
N GLY A 118 9.92 -16.05 -1.67
CA GLY A 118 9.04 -14.94 -2.06
C GLY A 118 7.69 -15.08 -1.39
N LEU A 119 6.71 -14.31 -1.86
CA LEU A 119 5.38 -14.26 -1.27
C LEU A 119 4.53 -15.46 -1.71
N GLU A 120 4.00 -16.17 -0.72
CA GLU A 120 2.95 -17.18 -0.89
C GLU A 120 1.72 -16.78 -0.06
N ILE A 121 0.55 -16.73 -0.70
CA ILE A 121 -0.74 -16.51 -0.04
C ILE A 121 -1.57 -17.77 -0.25
N ARG A 122 -2.04 -18.33 0.85
CA ARG A 122 -2.82 -19.55 0.91
C ARG A 122 -4.24 -19.27 1.36
N ASP A 123 -5.15 -20.12 0.91
CA ASP A 123 -6.54 -20.10 1.31
C ASP A 123 -6.74 -20.74 2.69
N ARG A 124 -7.97 -20.81 3.17
CA ARG A 124 -8.29 -21.38 4.50
C ARG A 124 -7.95 -22.87 4.65
N LEU A 125 -7.71 -23.58 3.55
CA LEU A 125 -7.34 -25.00 3.51
C LEU A 125 -5.83 -25.19 3.28
N GLY A 126 -5.08 -24.10 3.07
CA GLY A 126 -3.65 -24.12 2.78
C GLY A 126 -3.30 -24.17 1.28
N ASP A 127 -4.30 -24.11 0.38
CA ASP A 127 -4.05 -24.13 -1.06
C ASP A 127 -3.56 -22.75 -1.55
N PRO A 128 -2.56 -22.68 -2.45
CA PRO A 128 -2.02 -21.41 -2.90
C PRO A 128 -3.03 -20.63 -3.78
N ILE A 129 -3.38 -19.43 -3.33
CA ILE A 129 -4.14 -18.42 -4.09
C ILE A 129 -3.17 -17.58 -4.93
N TYR A 130 -2.01 -17.26 -4.36
CA TYR A 130 -0.96 -16.47 -5.01
C TYR A 130 0.41 -16.96 -4.60
N SER A 131 1.32 -17.09 -5.56
CA SER A 131 2.69 -17.50 -5.28
C SER A 131 3.64 -16.85 -6.27
N VAL A 132 4.57 -16.04 -5.76
CA VAL A 132 5.69 -15.49 -6.52
C VAL A 132 6.97 -15.89 -5.81
N LEU A 133 7.72 -16.80 -6.43
CA LEU A 133 8.99 -17.30 -5.89
C LEU A 133 10.11 -16.92 -6.84
N ARG A 134 11.14 -16.24 -6.31
CA ARG A 134 12.31 -15.79 -7.07
C ARG A 134 13.57 -16.52 -6.62
N PRO A 135 14.49 -16.89 -7.53
CA PRO A 135 14.37 -16.80 -8.99
C PRO A 135 13.25 -17.71 -9.54
N GLU A 136 12.68 -17.31 -10.68
CA GLU A 136 11.65 -18.12 -11.36
C GLU A 136 12.28 -19.31 -12.09
N ARG A 137 13.38 -19.05 -12.80
CA ARG A 137 14.13 -20.02 -13.59
C ARG A 137 15.44 -20.31 -12.86
N TYR A 138 15.55 -21.54 -12.37
CA TYR A 138 16.69 -21.97 -11.57
C TYR A 138 16.91 -23.47 -11.73
N TYR A 139 18.10 -23.93 -11.38
CA TYR A 139 18.43 -25.35 -11.29
C TYR A 139 18.01 -25.89 -9.93
N THR A 140 17.26 -27.00 -9.91
CA THR A 140 16.79 -27.61 -8.66
C THR A 140 17.88 -28.46 -8.01
N GLY A 141 18.76 -29.05 -8.82
CA GLY A 141 19.85 -29.91 -8.39
C GLY A 141 21.17 -29.61 -9.11
N PHE A 142 22.27 -30.03 -8.51
CA PHE A 142 23.62 -29.83 -9.06
C PHE A 142 23.82 -30.56 -10.40
N GLU A 143 23.26 -31.76 -10.52
CA GLU A 143 23.42 -32.63 -11.70
C GLU A 143 22.66 -32.11 -12.94
N GLU A 144 21.72 -31.17 -12.76
CA GLU A 144 21.01 -30.54 -13.87
C GLU A 144 21.87 -29.53 -14.64
N VAL A 145 22.99 -29.07 -14.05
CA VAL A 145 23.84 -28.05 -14.65
C VAL A 145 24.74 -28.68 -15.71
N PRO A 146 24.68 -28.25 -16.99
CA PRO A 146 25.55 -28.78 -18.03
C PRO A 146 27.04 -28.66 -17.68
N LYS A 147 27.83 -29.71 -17.98
CA LYS A 147 29.26 -29.78 -17.64
C LYS A 147 30.08 -28.60 -18.16
N VAL A 148 29.77 -28.10 -19.36
CA VAL A 148 30.46 -26.94 -19.95
C VAL A 148 30.17 -25.65 -19.17
N ILE A 149 28.96 -25.48 -18.63
CA ILE A 149 28.60 -24.34 -17.78
C ILE A 149 29.36 -24.41 -16.45
N LEU A 150 29.34 -25.57 -15.79
CA LEU A 150 30.09 -25.83 -14.55
C LEU A 150 31.59 -25.58 -14.72
N SER A 151 32.20 -26.18 -15.76
CA SER A 151 33.63 -26.06 -16.02
C SER A 151 34.03 -24.61 -16.31
N SER A 152 33.16 -23.87 -17.02
CA SER A 152 33.41 -22.46 -17.32
C SER A 152 33.34 -21.58 -16.08
N ILE A 153 32.33 -21.73 -15.21
CA ILE A 153 32.23 -20.89 -14.02
C ILE A 153 33.32 -21.19 -13.00
N LEU A 154 33.70 -22.45 -12.83
CA LEU A 154 34.82 -22.85 -11.98
C LEU A 154 36.13 -22.29 -12.55
N PHE A 155 36.33 -22.34 -13.86
CA PHE A 155 37.52 -21.76 -14.47
C PHE A 155 37.64 -20.24 -14.25
N ILE A 156 36.52 -19.52 -14.30
CA ILE A 156 36.47 -18.06 -14.13
C ILE A 156 36.64 -17.67 -12.65
N GLU A 157 35.95 -18.36 -11.75
CA GLU A 157 35.79 -17.93 -10.36
C GLU A 157 36.57 -18.79 -9.34
N ASN A 158 36.58 -20.13 -9.44
CA ASN A 158 37.33 -21.01 -8.52
C ASN A 158 37.58 -22.39 -9.16
N ARG A 159 38.83 -22.66 -9.59
CA ARG A 159 39.18 -23.90 -10.34
C ARG A 159 39.17 -25.16 -9.46
N GLU A 160 39.52 -25.04 -8.19
CA GLU A 160 39.70 -26.17 -7.27
C GLU A 160 38.43 -26.47 -6.45
N ALA A 161 37.36 -25.68 -6.63
CA ALA A 161 36.16 -25.75 -5.81
C ALA A 161 35.53 -27.14 -5.73
N LEU A 162 35.63 -27.96 -6.79
CA LEU A 162 35.04 -29.30 -6.85
C LEU A 162 36.09 -30.43 -6.93
N ASP A 163 37.33 -30.18 -6.53
CA ASP A 163 38.33 -31.26 -6.47
C ASP A 163 37.98 -32.24 -5.34
N GLU A 164 37.59 -33.45 -5.72
CA GLU A 164 37.20 -34.53 -4.79
C GLU A 164 38.43 -35.15 -4.09
N ARG A 165 39.64 -34.94 -4.60
CA ARG A 165 40.89 -35.41 -3.94
C ARG A 165 41.12 -34.76 -2.59
N TYR A 166 40.50 -33.60 -2.35
CA TYR A 166 40.58 -32.84 -1.12
C TYR A 166 39.20 -32.68 -0.47
N ALA A 167 38.65 -33.77 0.07
CA ALA A 167 37.30 -33.83 0.63
C ALA A 167 37.04 -32.81 1.77
N PHE A 168 38.07 -32.53 2.58
CA PHE A 168 37.99 -31.65 3.76
C PHE A 168 38.29 -30.17 3.46
N SER A 169 38.57 -29.81 2.20
CA SER A 169 39.00 -28.44 1.85
C SER A 169 37.95 -27.39 2.21
N ASN A 170 38.42 -26.27 2.74
CA ASN A 170 37.59 -25.12 3.03
C ASN A 170 37.34 -24.30 1.74
N PRO A 171 36.10 -24.24 1.22
CA PRO A 171 35.81 -23.50 -0.02
C PRO A 171 35.93 -21.98 0.11
N ALA A 172 36.08 -21.45 1.32
CA ALA A 172 36.30 -20.02 1.57
C ALA A 172 37.76 -19.58 1.34
N VAL A 173 38.71 -20.52 1.26
CA VAL A 173 40.14 -20.21 1.18
C VAL A 173 40.78 -20.98 0.03
N GLU A 174 41.35 -20.24 -0.94
CA GLU A 174 42.25 -20.78 -1.96
C GLU A 174 43.67 -20.37 -1.59
N TRP A 175 44.48 -21.32 -1.10
CA TRP A 175 45.82 -21.03 -0.57
C TRP A 175 46.82 -20.60 -1.65
N ASP A 176 46.71 -21.13 -2.85
CA ASP A 176 47.51 -20.75 -4.03
C ASP A 176 47.24 -19.28 -4.43
N ARG A 177 45.96 -18.87 -4.48
CA ARG A 177 45.57 -17.48 -4.73
C ARG A 177 45.90 -16.56 -3.57
N PHE A 178 45.78 -17.02 -2.33
CA PHE A 178 46.11 -16.22 -1.15
C PHE A 178 47.61 -15.90 -1.11
N LEU A 179 48.47 -16.89 -1.33
CA LEU A 179 49.93 -16.72 -1.42
C LEU A 179 50.32 -15.79 -2.58
N ARG A 180 49.67 -15.96 -3.74
CA ARG A 180 49.89 -15.09 -4.90
C ARG A 180 49.45 -13.66 -4.65
N ALA A 181 48.30 -13.45 -4.00
CA ALA A 181 47.81 -12.12 -3.63
C ALA A 181 48.68 -11.43 -2.58
N ILE A 182 49.28 -12.17 -1.64
CA ILE A 182 50.27 -11.62 -0.69
C ILE A 182 51.52 -11.15 -1.45
N MET A 183 52.03 -11.96 -2.38
CA MET A 183 53.18 -11.61 -3.21
C MET A 183 52.89 -10.39 -4.10
N GLU A 184 51.70 -10.34 -4.72
CA GLU A 184 51.26 -9.24 -5.57
C GLU A 184 51.00 -7.95 -4.76
N ASN A 185 50.43 -8.02 -3.55
CA ASN A 185 50.27 -6.87 -2.64
C ASN A 185 51.63 -6.33 -2.12
N ALA A 186 52.61 -7.21 -1.89
CA ALA A 186 53.97 -6.79 -1.55
C ALA A 186 54.64 -6.06 -2.73
N TYR A 187 54.30 -6.45 -3.96
CA TYR A 187 54.74 -5.83 -5.20
C TYR A 187 54.00 -4.50 -5.50
N GLU A 188 52.71 -4.39 -5.17
CA GLU A 188 51.90 -3.17 -5.32
C GLU A 188 52.40 -2.03 -4.42
N LYS A 189 52.95 -2.33 -3.23
CA LYS A 189 53.67 -1.34 -2.39
C LYS A 189 54.92 -0.75 -3.08
N ILE A 190 55.46 -1.43 -4.07
CA ILE A 190 56.62 -1.01 -4.87
C ILE A 190 56.16 -0.36 -6.19
N ASN A 191 54.94 -0.66 -6.67
CA ASN A 191 54.35 -0.06 -7.87
C ASN A 191 52.83 0.22 -7.72
N PRO A 192 52.42 1.44 -7.30
CA PRO A 192 51.02 1.76 -7.00
C PRO A 192 50.07 1.84 -8.21
N LYS A 193 50.53 1.56 -9.44
CA LYS A 193 49.69 1.45 -10.64
C LYS A 193 49.20 0.02 -10.92
N HIS A 194 49.60 -0.97 -10.11
CA HIS A 194 49.24 -2.37 -10.30
C HIS A 194 48.01 -2.75 -9.44
N GLN A 195 46.83 -2.86 -10.06
CA GLN A 195 45.64 -3.34 -9.34
C GLN A 195 45.71 -4.86 -9.15
N ALA A 196 45.78 -5.32 -7.89
CA ALA A 196 45.74 -6.74 -7.57
C ALA A 196 44.44 -7.42 -8.08
N PRO A 197 44.53 -8.59 -8.75
CA PRO A 197 43.36 -9.35 -9.19
C PRO A 197 42.50 -9.81 -8.00
N GLY A 198 41.17 -9.71 -8.16
CA GLY A 198 40.19 -10.04 -7.12
C GLY A 198 40.16 -11.53 -6.76
N GLY A 199 40.96 -11.95 -5.78
CA GLY A 199 41.06 -13.35 -5.32
C GLY A 199 40.01 -13.76 -4.27
N SER A 200 38.71 -13.60 -4.55
CA SER A 200 37.63 -14.07 -3.67
C SER A 200 36.99 -15.34 -4.23
N THR A 201 36.94 -16.42 -3.45
CA THR A 201 36.32 -17.69 -3.87
C THR A 201 34.81 -17.55 -4.03
N ILE A 202 34.16 -18.47 -4.77
CA ILE A 202 32.69 -18.50 -4.92
C ILE A 202 31.95 -18.42 -3.57
N ALA A 203 32.43 -19.15 -2.56
CA ALA A 203 31.82 -19.15 -1.23
C ALA A 203 31.88 -17.75 -0.57
N THR A 204 33.05 -17.09 -0.62
CA THR A 204 33.20 -15.73 -0.06
C THR A 204 32.41 -14.69 -0.84
N GLN A 205 32.27 -14.86 -2.16
CA GLN A 205 31.47 -13.97 -2.99
C GLN A 205 29.97 -14.10 -2.66
N LEU A 206 29.50 -15.30 -2.32
CA LEU A 206 28.12 -15.51 -1.91
C LEU A 206 27.82 -14.77 -0.59
N GLU A 207 28.68 -14.89 0.42
CA GLU A 207 28.54 -14.14 1.69
C GLU A 207 28.57 -12.62 1.46
N LYS A 208 29.44 -12.17 0.54
CA LYS A 208 29.51 -10.77 0.11
C LYS A 208 28.19 -10.30 -0.50
N TYR A 209 27.61 -11.05 -1.45
CA TYR A 209 26.36 -10.67 -2.12
C TYR A 209 25.14 -10.79 -1.20
N ARG A 210 25.16 -11.71 -0.24
CA ARG A 210 24.02 -11.94 0.65
C ARG A 210 23.98 -10.96 1.81
N HIS A 211 25.05 -10.89 2.59
CA HIS A 211 24.99 -10.30 3.93
C HIS A 211 25.84 -9.03 4.09
N SER A 212 26.74 -8.72 3.15
CA SER A 212 27.57 -7.52 3.29
C SER A 212 26.81 -6.25 2.92
N ARG A 213 27.15 -5.12 3.57
CA ARG A 213 26.48 -3.83 3.33
C ARG A 213 26.55 -3.41 1.85
N GLY A 214 25.39 -3.46 1.18
CA GLY A 214 25.26 -3.15 -0.24
C GLY A 214 25.98 -4.12 -1.17
N GLY A 215 26.23 -5.37 -0.72
CA GLY A 215 26.84 -6.41 -1.55
C GLY A 215 28.33 -6.23 -1.82
N ARG A 216 29.04 -5.42 -1.01
CA ARG A 216 30.42 -4.98 -1.27
C ARG A 216 31.31 -5.20 -0.05
N THR A 217 32.60 -5.46 -0.32
CA THR A 217 33.67 -5.51 0.68
C THR A 217 34.26 -4.10 0.83
N ARG A 218 34.15 -3.48 2.01
CA ARG A 218 34.65 -2.11 2.26
C ARG A 218 35.97 -2.10 3.00
N SER A 219 36.30 -3.17 3.73
CA SER A 219 37.51 -3.27 4.54
C SER A 219 38.14 -4.67 4.50
N ALA A 220 39.40 -4.77 4.91
CA ALA A 220 40.06 -6.06 5.12
C ALA A 220 39.37 -6.90 6.21
N LYS A 221 38.81 -6.24 7.24
CA LYS A 221 38.01 -6.89 8.28
C LYS A 221 36.75 -7.53 7.68
N ASP A 222 36.04 -6.84 6.78
CA ASP A 222 34.86 -7.38 6.11
C ASP A 222 35.21 -8.65 5.32
N LYS A 223 36.38 -8.65 4.66
CA LYS A 223 36.87 -9.82 3.92
C LYS A 223 37.11 -11.01 4.84
N LEU A 224 37.69 -10.80 6.02
CA LEU A 224 37.89 -11.86 7.03
C LEU A 224 36.55 -12.39 7.56
N VAL A 225 35.58 -11.50 7.83
CA VAL A 225 34.22 -11.90 8.25
C VAL A 225 33.54 -12.74 7.17
N GLN A 226 33.62 -12.33 5.91
CA GLN A 226 33.09 -13.08 4.76
C GLN A 226 33.74 -14.47 4.64
N MET A 227 35.06 -14.57 4.81
CA MET A 227 35.79 -15.84 4.77
C MET A 227 35.42 -16.76 5.94
N ALA A 228 35.34 -16.22 7.15
CA ALA A 228 34.97 -16.98 8.34
C ALA A 228 33.52 -17.47 8.28
N ALA A 229 32.57 -16.63 7.85
CA ALA A 229 31.17 -17.02 7.66
C ALA A 229 31.03 -18.11 6.58
N ALA A 230 31.68 -17.93 5.43
CA ALA A 230 31.68 -18.92 4.35
C ALA A 230 32.28 -20.26 4.80
N GLY A 231 33.35 -20.22 5.59
CA GLY A 231 33.98 -21.39 6.18
C GLY A 231 33.01 -22.12 7.10
N LEU A 232 32.49 -21.44 8.13
CA LEU A 232 31.53 -22.04 9.07
C LEU A 232 30.31 -22.64 8.36
N ARG A 233 29.76 -21.94 7.36
CA ARG A 233 28.61 -22.43 6.60
C ARG A 233 28.94 -23.69 5.81
N ALA A 234 30.13 -23.77 5.21
CA ALA A 234 30.54 -24.93 4.43
C ALA A 234 30.64 -26.23 5.26
N TYR A 235 30.94 -26.11 6.55
CA TYR A 235 31.07 -27.25 7.47
C TYR A 235 29.79 -27.54 8.29
N GLN A 236 28.64 -26.90 7.99
CA GLN A 236 27.37 -27.23 8.67
C GLN A 236 26.95 -28.70 8.48
N GLY A 237 27.33 -29.31 7.36
CA GLY A 237 27.06 -30.72 7.05
C GLY A 237 28.08 -31.70 7.63
N GLY A 238 29.09 -31.24 8.37
CA GLY A 238 30.20 -32.06 8.87
C GLY A 238 31.55 -31.68 8.24
N GLU A 239 32.57 -32.49 8.50
CA GLU A 239 33.96 -32.25 8.05
C GLU A 239 34.14 -32.41 6.53
N ASP A 240 33.39 -33.33 5.90
CA ASP A 240 33.39 -33.49 4.44
C ASP A 240 32.55 -32.38 3.79
N THR A 241 33.23 -31.54 3.00
CA THR A 241 32.61 -30.38 2.38
C THR A 241 32.13 -30.65 0.95
N ILE A 242 32.32 -31.83 0.36
CA ILE A 242 32.02 -32.08 -1.07
C ILE A 242 30.59 -31.68 -1.42
N GLN A 243 29.60 -32.13 -0.63
CA GLN A 243 28.19 -31.79 -0.87
C GLN A 243 27.91 -30.31 -0.66
N SER A 244 28.52 -29.68 0.36
CA SER A 244 28.39 -28.24 0.56
C SER A 244 29.02 -27.45 -0.58
N ARG A 245 30.15 -27.90 -1.14
CA ARG A 245 30.83 -27.25 -2.28
C ARG A 245 29.99 -27.31 -3.54
N LYS A 246 29.37 -28.46 -3.84
CA LYS A 246 28.36 -28.59 -4.91
C LYS A 246 27.19 -27.62 -4.68
N GLY A 247 26.64 -27.58 -3.46
CA GLY A 247 25.56 -26.67 -3.09
C GLY A 247 25.92 -25.19 -3.22
N ILE A 248 27.15 -24.79 -2.86
CA ILE A 248 27.66 -23.42 -3.00
C ILE A 248 27.73 -23.02 -4.48
N VAL A 249 28.27 -23.89 -5.35
CA VAL A 249 28.35 -23.63 -6.79
C VAL A 249 26.97 -23.51 -7.41
N LEU A 250 26.06 -24.45 -7.10
CA LEU A 250 24.67 -24.41 -7.57
C LEU A 250 23.96 -23.12 -7.14
N THR A 251 24.11 -22.77 -5.86
CA THR A 251 23.53 -21.55 -5.29
C THR A 251 24.07 -20.31 -5.99
N TYR A 252 25.38 -20.26 -6.23
CA TYR A 252 26.01 -19.15 -6.93
C TYR A 252 25.42 -18.98 -8.34
N ILE A 253 25.34 -20.05 -9.13
CA ILE A 253 24.74 -20.02 -10.48
C ILE A 253 23.29 -19.50 -10.42
N ASN A 254 22.53 -19.92 -9.41
CA ASN A 254 21.14 -19.50 -9.22
C ASN A 254 20.97 -18.10 -8.61
N SER A 255 22.03 -17.46 -8.11
CA SER A 255 21.90 -16.20 -7.36
C SER A 255 22.86 -15.08 -7.77
N ILE A 256 23.67 -15.26 -8.83
CA ILE A 256 24.56 -14.19 -9.32
C ILE A 256 23.74 -12.93 -9.66
N PRO A 257 24.14 -11.73 -9.21
CA PRO A 257 23.41 -10.50 -9.52
C PRO A 257 23.70 -10.05 -10.97
N LEU A 258 22.65 -9.88 -11.76
CA LEU A 258 22.71 -9.54 -13.20
C LEU A 258 21.98 -8.23 -13.51
N ALA A 259 22.16 -7.23 -12.63
CA ALA A 259 21.53 -5.91 -12.68
C ALA A 259 20.00 -5.97 -12.61
N ALA A 260 19.35 -4.84 -12.89
CA ALA A 260 17.90 -4.72 -12.96
C ALA A 260 17.48 -4.32 -14.37
N LEU A 261 16.36 -4.86 -14.83
CA LEU A 261 15.79 -4.59 -16.15
C LEU A 261 14.48 -3.80 -15.98
N PRO A 262 14.26 -2.70 -16.74
CA PRO A 262 13.01 -1.94 -16.65
C PRO A 262 11.78 -2.83 -16.88
N GLY A 263 10.75 -2.64 -16.05
CA GLY A 263 9.51 -3.44 -16.08
C GLY A 263 9.60 -4.84 -15.45
N TYR A 264 10.80 -5.29 -15.05
CA TYR A 264 11.00 -6.59 -14.39
C TYR A 264 11.58 -6.46 -12.97
N GLY A 265 12.50 -5.52 -12.76
CA GLY A 265 13.22 -5.35 -11.50
C GLY A 265 14.56 -6.11 -11.49
N GLU A 266 15.02 -6.51 -10.31
CA GLU A 266 16.27 -7.25 -10.13
C GLU A 266 16.29 -8.60 -10.87
N VAL A 267 17.37 -8.85 -11.62
CA VAL A 267 17.63 -10.11 -12.30
C VAL A 267 18.73 -10.84 -11.53
N ASN A 268 18.41 -12.00 -10.97
CA ASN A 268 19.34 -12.81 -10.18
C ASN A 268 19.38 -14.24 -10.71
N GLY A 269 20.58 -14.79 -10.85
CA GLY A 269 20.81 -16.14 -11.32
C GLY A 269 20.84 -16.28 -12.85
N LEU A 270 21.49 -17.35 -13.31
CA LEU A 270 21.69 -17.62 -14.73
C LEU A 270 20.37 -17.82 -15.48
N GLY A 271 19.40 -18.52 -14.89
CA GLY A 271 18.11 -18.81 -15.55
C GLY A 271 17.30 -17.55 -15.83
N ASP A 272 17.03 -16.73 -14.81
CA ASP A 272 16.35 -15.45 -14.99
C ASP A 272 17.18 -14.48 -15.84
N GLY A 273 18.52 -14.56 -15.77
CA GLY A 273 19.43 -13.81 -16.64
C GLY A 273 19.26 -14.12 -18.13
N LEU A 274 19.22 -15.40 -18.49
CA LEU A 274 19.01 -15.85 -19.87
C LEU A 274 17.64 -15.40 -20.40
N TRP A 275 16.61 -15.46 -19.57
CA TRP A 275 15.27 -15.05 -19.97
C TRP A 275 15.14 -13.52 -20.07
N ALA A 276 15.61 -12.77 -19.08
CA ALA A 276 15.48 -11.31 -19.07
C ALA A 276 16.32 -10.66 -20.17
N TRP A 277 17.60 -11.06 -20.30
CA TRP A 277 18.53 -10.39 -21.22
C TRP A 277 18.51 -10.95 -22.63
N TYR A 278 18.19 -12.23 -22.82
CA TYR A 278 18.20 -12.88 -24.16
C TYR A 278 16.85 -13.47 -24.57
N GLY A 279 15.88 -13.58 -23.65
CA GLY A 279 14.59 -14.26 -23.85
C GLY A 279 14.73 -15.72 -24.23
N ARG A 280 15.73 -16.39 -23.65
CA ARG A 280 15.93 -17.83 -23.77
C ARG A 280 15.39 -18.53 -22.53
N GLU A 281 14.70 -19.64 -22.73
CA GLU A 281 14.26 -20.47 -21.61
C GLU A 281 15.40 -21.35 -21.11
N LEU A 282 15.54 -21.48 -19.78
CA LEU A 282 16.63 -22.24 -19.14
C LEU A 282 16.65 -23.71 -19.62
N ARG A 283 15.46 -24.31 -19.79
CA ARG A 283 15.31 -25.70 -20.25
C ARG A 283 15.86 -25.91 -21.67
N GLU A 284 15.64 -24.95 -22.57
CA GLU A 284 16.15 -24.99 -23.94
C GLU A 284 17.68 -24.92 -23.95
N VAL A 285 18.25 -23.96 -23.22
CA VAL A 285 19.70 -23.77 -23.09
C VAL A 285 20.37 -25.01 -22.48
N ASN A 286 19.76 -25.60 -21.45
CA ASN A 286 20.25 -26.84 -20.85
C ASN A 286 20.24 -28.00 -21.84
N SER A 287 19.16 -28.18 -22.60
CA SER A 287 19.06 -29.25 -23.61
C SER A 287 20.16 -29.13 -24.68
N LEU A 288 20.47 -27.91 -25.13
CA LEU A 288 21.54 -27.65 -26.10
C LEU A 288 22.92 -27.97 -25.50
N LEU A 289 23.20 -27.46 -24.30
CA LEU A 289 24.54 -27.50 -23.70
C LEU A 289 24.86 -28.79 -22.94
N SER A 290 23.88 -29.66 -22.70
CA SER A 290 24.09 -30.99 -22.10
C SER A 290 24.61 -32.03 -23.09
N ARG A 291 24.51 -31.75 -24.40
CA ARG A 291 25.01 -32.64 -25.47
C ARG A 291 26.50 -32.41 -25.72
N ASP A 292 27.16 -33.44 -26.23
CA ASP A 292 28.56 -33.38 -26.61
C ASP A 292 28.83 -32.31 -27.68
N LEU A 293 29.81 -31.44 -27.43
CA LEU A 293 30.23 -30.35 -28.33
C LEU A 293 31.19 -30.84 -29.43
N LYS A 294 30.91 -32.02 -30.01
CA LYS A 294 31.94 -32.84 -30.65
C LYS A 294 32.23 -32.57 -32.13
N SER A 295 31.35 -31.93 -32.92
CA SER A 295 31.69 -31.57 -34.33
C SER A 295 30.61 -30.75 -35.04
N GLN A 296 31.02 -29.70 -35.78
CA GLN A 296 30.16 -28.94 -36.69
C GLN A 296 29.65 -29.80 -37.88
N ALA A 297 30.46 -30.77 -38.33
CA ALA A 297 30.19 -31.55 -39.54
C ALA A 297 29.02 -32.53 -39.40
N ALA A 298 28.67 -32.94 -38.17
CA ALA A 298 27.59 -33.89 -37.93
C ALA A 298 26.20 -33.23 -37.82
N ALA A 299 26.11 -31.98 -37.33
CA ALA A 299 24.85 -31.26 -37.15
C ALA A 299 25.08 -29.73 -37.09
N PRO A 300 25.19 -29.04 -38.24
CA PRO A 300 25.58 -27.63 -38.30
C PRO A 300 24.68 -26.68 -37.52
N GLU A 301 23.35 -26.80 -37.67
CA GLU A 301 22.37 -25.93 -37.00
C GLU A 301 22.37 -26.12 -35.49
N LEU A 302 22.47 -27.37 -35.03
CA LEU A 302 22.56 -27.69 -33.61
C LEU A 302 23.83 -27.09 -33.00
N PHE A 303 24.96 -27.23 -33.69
CA PHE A 303 26.25 -26.72 -33.23
C PHE A 303 26.28 -25.19 -33.19
N GLU A 304 25.61 -24.52 -34.13
CA GLU A 304 25.42 -23.07 -34.08
C GLU A 304 24.53 -22.64 -32.91
N GLY A 305 23.41 -23.35 -32.68
CA GLY A 305 22.52 -23.14 -31.54
C GLY A 305 23.25 -23.30 -30.20
N GLN A 306 24.10 -24.32 -30.07
CA GLN A 306 24.97 -24.55 -28.92
C GLN A 306 25.98 -23.40 -28.73
N ALA A 307 26.65 -22.97 -29.80
CA ALA A 307 27.60 -21.86 -29.75
C ALA A 307 26.93 -20.56 -29.27
N ARG A 308 25.73 -20.25 -29.78
CA ARG A 308 24.96 -19.07 -29.37
C ARG A 308 24.55 -19.14 -27.90
N ALA A 309 23.96 -20.26 -27.49
CA ALA A 309 23.54 -20.48 -26.10
C ALA A 309 24.74 -20.38 -25.14
N PHE A 310 25.87 -20.96 -25.52
CA PHE A 310 27.09 -20.91 -24.71
C PHE A 310 27.66 -19.49 -24.60
N LYS A 311 27.71 -18.71 -25.70
CA LYS A 311 28.17 -17.31 -25.65
C LYS A 311 27.30 -16.49 -24.70
N GLN A 312 25.98 -16.68 -24.74
CA GLN A 312 25.02 -16.01 -23.87
C GLN A 312 25.26 -16.38 -22.39
N VAL A 313 25.38 -17.66 -22.05
CA VAL A 313 25.71 -18.10 -20.67
C VAL A 313 27.03 -17.49 -20.20
N LEU A 314 28.09 -17.60 -21.00
CA LEU A 314 29.42 -17.11 -20.64
C LEU A 314 29.41 -15.60 -20.42
N SER A 315 28.70 -14.85 -21.26
CA SER A 315 28.58 -13.40 -21.11
C SER A 315 27.93 -12.99 -19.79
N LEU A 316 26.92 -13.72 -19.30
CA LEU A 316 26.31 -13.45 -17.98
C LEU A 316 27.28 -13.72 -16.83
N PHE A 317 28.07 -14.80 -16.91
CA PHE A 317 29.13 -15.07 -15.95
C PHE A 317 30.25 -14.02 -15.97
N VAL A 318 30.53 -13.41 -17.11
CA VAL A 318 31.51 -12.34 -17.20
C VAL A 318 30.93 -11.02 -16.69
N ALA A 319 29.66 -10.76 -16.96
CA ALA A 319 28.99 -9.51 -16.63
C ALA A 319 28.82 -9.28 -15.12
N HIS A 320 28.71 -10.33 -14.29
CA HIS A 320 28.39 -10.21 -12.84
C HIS A 320 29.32 -9.28 -12.06
N ARG A 321 30.54 -9.03 -12.55
CA ARG A 321 31.53 -8.16 -11.90
C ARG A 321 31.13 -6.68 -11.98
N ARG A 322 30.49 -6.27 -13.07
CA ARG A 322 29.97 -4.91 -13.31
C ARG A 322 28.68 -5.00 -14.16
N PRO A 323 27.61 -5.59 -13.63
CA PRO A 323 26.48 -6.06 -14.44
C PRO A 323 25.74 -4.88 -15.08
N THR A 324 25.56 -3.78 -14.34
CA THR A 324 24.93 -2.56 -14.85
C THR A 324 25.69 -1.96 -16.04
N TYR A 325 27.03 -2.00 -16.02
CA TYR A 325 27.84 -1.45 -17.11
C TYR A 325 27.74 -2.33 -18.36
N TYR A 326 27.93 -3.64 -18.19
CA TYR A 326 27.99 -4.57 -19.32
C TYR A 326 26.63 -4.85 -19.96
N LEU A 327 25.57 -5.05 -19.17
CA LEU A 327 24.28 -5.52 -19.68
C LEU A 327 23.37 -4.39 -20.18
N LEU A 328 23.42 -3.21 -19.56
CA LEU A 328 22.58 -2.06 -19.95
C LEU A 328 23.25 -1.12 -20.96
N LYS A 329 24.56 -0.89 -20.85
CA LYS A 329 25.27 0.17 -21.60
C LYS A 329 26.32 -0.35 -22.57
N GLY A 330 26.78 -1.59 -22.43
CA GLY A 330 28.09 -2.01 -22.96
C GLY A 330 28.11 -3.36 -23.66
N ASN A 331 27.16 -3.67 -24.55
CA ASN A 331 27.15 -4.95 -25.29
C ASN A 331 28.45 -5.22 -26.05
N GLN A 332 29.03 -4.20 -26.70
CA GLN A 332 30.33 -4.34 -27.37
C GLN A 332 31.47 -4.65 -26.39
N ALA A 333 31.54 -3.94 -25.26
CA ALA A 333 32.55 -4.19 -24.24
C ALA A 333 32.38 -5.58 -23.59
N LEU A 334 31.13 -6.00 -23.37
CA LEU A 334 30.80 -7.34 -22.89
C LEU A 334 31.21 -8.41 -23.89
N GLU A 335 30.99 -8.18 -25.18
CA GLU A 335 31.34 -9.11 -26.24
C GLU A 335 32.85 -9.29 -26.38
N VAL A 336 33.62 -8.19 -26.36
CA VAL A 336 35.09 -8.25 -26.34
C VAL A 336 35.57 -9.08 -25.15
N LEU A 337 35.08 -8.78 -23.95
CA LEU A 337 35.50 -9.48 -22.74
C LEU A 337 35.08 -10.96 -22.76
N THR A 338 33.88 -11.27 -23.26
CA THR A 338 33.39 -12.65 -23.43
C THR A 338 34.30 -13.43 -24.39
N ASN A 339 34.70 -12.81 -25.50
CA ASN A 339 35.60 -13.42 -26.48
C ASN A 339 37.01 -13.68 -25.92
N GLU A 340 37.53 -12.82 -25.05
CA GLU A 340 38.78 -13.09 -24.33
C GLU A 340 38.67 -14.31 -23.40
N TYR A 341 37.55 -14.46 -22.71
CA TYR A 341 37.31 -15.64 -21.87
C TYR A 341 37.18 -16.92 -22.71
N LEU A 342 36.56 -16.86 -23.90
CA LEU A 342 36.52 -17.99 -24.83
C LEU A 342 37.93 -18.46 -25.21
N ASP A 343 38.87 -17.54 -25.45
CA ASP A 343 40.27 -17.90 -25.72
C ASP A 343 40.93 -18.58 -24.52
N ARG A 344 40.66 -18.10 -23.30
CA ARG A 344 41.21 -18.70 -22.08
C ARG A 344 40.64 -20.09 -21.83
N LEU A 345 39.34 -20.29 -22.05
CA LEU A 345 38.69 -21.60 -21.93
C LEU A 345 39.22 -22.60 -22.97
N ARG A 346 39.45 -22.14 -24.21
CA ARG A 346 40.07 -22.93 -25.28
C ARG A 346 41.50 -23.34 -24.93
N LYS A 347 42.34 -22.39 -24.49
CA LYS A 347 43.72 -22.67 -24.05
C LYS A 347 43.78 -23.64 -22.86
N ALA A 348 42.75 -23.67 -22.03
CA ALA A 348 42.62 -24.58 -20.90
C ALA A 348 42.01 -25.95 -21.27
N GLY A 349 41.64 -26.17 -22.54
CA GLY A 349 41.05 -27.43 -23.01
C GLY A 349 39.59 -27.65 -22.59
N ILE A 350 38.90 -26.63 -22.06
CA ILE A 350 37.50 -26.75 -21.63
C ILE A 350 36.55 -26.79 -22.83
N ILE A 351 36.91 -26.08 -23.91
CA ILE A 351 36.20 -26.07 -25.19
C ILE A 351 37.18 -26.32 -26.33
N GLY A 352 36.71 -26.96 -27.41
CA GLY A 352 37.51 -27.21 -28.61
C GLY A 352 37.74 -25.95 -29.46
N ASP A 353 38.77 -26.00 -30.31
CA ASP A 353 39.15 -24.87 -31.19
C ASP A 353 38.03 -24.47 -32.16
N GLU A 354 37.38 -25.46 -32.79
CA GLU A 354 36.29 -25.23 -33.74
C GLU A 354 35.10 -24.54 -33.06
N PHE A 355 34.68 -25.04 -31.89
CA PHE A 355 33.58 -24.47 -31.12
C PHE A 355 33.88 -23.06 -30.64
N CYS A 356 35.12 -22.79 -30.20
CA CYS A 356 35.54 -21.44 -29.80
C CYS A 356 35.44 -20.45 -30.97
N ARG A 357 35.96 -20.82 -32.15
CA ARG A 357 35.87 -19.99 -33.36
C ARG A 357 34.43 -19.70 -33.76
N LEU A 358 33.55 -20.70 -33.71
CA LEU A 358 32.13 -20.52 -34.03
C LEU A 358 31.42 -19.64 -33.00
N THR A 359 31.65 -19.88 -31.71
CA THR A 359 31.07 -19.11 -30.62
C THR A 359 31.44 -17.64 -30.73
N LYS A 360 32.69 -17.31 -31.07
CA LYS A 360 33.12 -15.92 -31.26
C LYS A 360 32.32 -15.18 -32.35
N LYS A 361 31.85 -15.87 -33.39
CA LYS A 361 31.06 -15.30 -34.49
C LYS A 361 29.61 -15.00 -34.10
N GLN A 362 29.09 -15.54 -33.00
CA GLN A 362 27.71 -15.30 -32.58
C GLN A 362 27.59 -13.93 -31.93
N GLU A 363 26.64 -13.08 -32.31
CA GLU A 363 26.52 -11.74 -31.71
C GLU A 363 25.82 -11.75 -30.34
N LEU A 364 26.20 -10.83 -29.44
CA LEU A 364 25.51 -10.63 -28.16
C LEU A 364 24.51 -9.47 -28.24
N ASN A 365 23.24 -9.82 -28.40
CA ASN A 365 22.14 -8.85 -28.43
C ASN A 365 21.32 -8.93 -27.13
N THR A 366 21.66 -8.08 -26.15
CA THR A 366 20.86 -7.96 -24.93
C THR A 366 19.59 -7.14 -25.19
N ARG A 367 18.51 -7.52 -24.51
CA ARG A 367 17.22 -6.83 -24.57
C ARG A 367 17.24 -5.59 -23.66
N LYS A 368 16.47 -4.57 -24.06
CA LYS A 368 16.26 -3.34 -23.25
C LYS A 368 15.07 -3.44 -22.29
N ALA A 369 14.19 -4.42 -22.51
CA ALA A 369 13.03 -4.71 -21.68
C ALA A 369 12.83 -6.22 -21.60
N ALA A 370 12.26 -6.69 -20.48
CA ALA A 370 11.95 -8.10 -20.31
C ALA A 370 10.89 -8.55 -21.34
N PRO A 371 10.86 -9.84 -21.71
CA PRO A 371 9.74 -10.39 -22.47
C PRO A 371 8.40 -10.10 -21.76
N GLU A 372 7.36 -9.76 -22.51
CA GLU A 372 6.01 -9.65 -21.96
C GLU A 372 5.57 -11.01 -21.41
N ALA A 373 5.21 -11.05 -20.12
CA ALA A 373 4.58 -12.21 -19.53
C ALA A 373 3.16 -12.37 -20.08
N ALA A 374 2.69 -13.61 -20.21
CA ALA A 374 1.30 -13.87 -20.61
C ALA A 374 0.33 -13.12 -19.68
N PRO A 375 -0.69 -12.43 -20.21
CA PRO A 375 -1.67 -11.73 -19.38
C PRO A 375 -2.43 -12.74 -18.54
N ILE A 376 -2.31 -12.62 -17.21
CA ILE A 376 -3.16 -13.35 -16.27
C ILE A 376 -4.39 -12.48 -16.03
N SER A 377 -5.59 -13.06 -16.19
CA SER A 377 -6.86 -12.35 -15.94
C SER A 377 -6.83 -11.63 -14.59
N PHE A 378 -7.26 -10.36 -14.56
CA PHE A 378 -7.29 -9.58 -13.33
C PHE A 378 -8.31 -10.18 -12.35
N VAL A 379 -9.40 -10.73 -12.86
CA VAL A 379 -10.46 -11.36 -12.07
C VAL A 379 -9.90 -12.50 -11.19
N LEU A 380 -9.05 -13.36 -11.74
CA LEU A 380 -8.37 -14.44 -11.00
C LEU A 380 -7.38 -13.91 -9.93
N ARG A 381 -6.90 -12.68 -10.09
CA ARG A 381 -5.94 -12.06 -9.17
C ARG A 381 -6.60 -11.15 -8.12
N LYS A 382 -7.90 -10.91 -8.16
CA LYS A 382 -8.55 -9.91 -7.27
C LYS A 382 -8.43 -10.26 -5.79
N ALA A 383 -8.81 -11.47 -5.40
CA ALA A 383 -8.67 -11.91 -4.01
C ALA A 383 -7.21 -11.82 -3.54
N ALA A 384 -6.27 -12.27 -4.36
CA ALA A 384 -4.84 -12.11 -4.07
C ALA A 384 -4.42 -10.64 -3.93
N ASN A 385 -4.90 -9.76 -4.80
CA ASN A 385 -4.56 -8.34 -4.79
C ASN A 385 -5.18 -7.61 -3.58
N ALA A 386 -6.42 -7.92 -3.19
CA ALA A 386 -7.03 -7.37 -1.98
C ALA A 386 -6.20 -7.74 -0.73
N ILE A 387 -5.80 -9.02 -0.62
CA ILE A 387 -4.90 -9.48 0.45
C ILE A 387 -3.55 -8.76 0.38
N ARG A 388 -2.94 -8.64 -0.80
CA ARG A 388 -1.64 -7.95 -0.98
C ARG A 388 -1.71 -6.47 -0.60
N THR A 389 -2.78 -5.77 -0.97
CA THR A 389 -3.01 -4.37 -0.58
C THR A 389 -3.18 -4.24 0.93
N LYS A 390 -3.94 -5.14 1.56
CA LYS A 390 -4.05 -5.20 3.02
C LYS A 390 -2.70 -5.48 3.69
N LEU A 391 -1.90 -6.39 3.12
CA LEU A 391 -0.55 -6.70 3.60
C LEU A 391 0.36 -5.47 3.60
N LEU A 392 0.34 -4.62 2.57
CA LEU A 392 1.10 -3.36 2.58
C LEU A 392 0.75 -2.50 3.79
N SER A 393 -0.55 -2.37 4.09
CA SER A 393 -1.04 -1.57 5.21
C SER A 393 -0.63 -2.12 6.59
N ILE A 394 -0.75 -3.44 6.80
CA ILE A 394 -0.46 -4.06 8.11
C ILE A 394 1.02 -4.36 8.34
N THR A 395 1.80 -4.54 7.28
CA THR A 395 3.26 -4.77 7.38
C THR A 395 4.08 -3.48 7.22
N LYS A 396 3.46 -2.38 6.77
CA LYS A 396 4.09 -1.10 6.44
C LYS A 396 5.18 -1.21 5.37
N ILE A 397 5.04 -2.20 4.49
CA ILE A 397 5.88 -2.34 3.30
C ILE A 397 5.36 -1.35 2.24
N PRO A 398 6.23 -0.54 1.60
CA PRO A 398 5.78 0.60 0.82
C PRO A 398 5.17 0.23 -0.54
N GLN A 399 5.59 -0.89 -1.14
CA GLN A 399 5.21 -1.25 -2.49
C GLN A 399 5.08 -2.77 -2.69
N LEU A 400 4.21 -3.17 -3.62
CA LEU A 400 3.95 -4.57 -3.97
C LEU A 400 5.21 -5.30 -4.46
N TYR A 401 6.10 -4.62 -5.17
CA TYR A 401 7.35 -5.22 -5.65
C TYR A 401 8.25 -5.71 -4.50
N ASP A 402 8.32 -4.95 -3.40
CA ASP A 402 9.10 -5.35 -2.23
C ASP A 402 8.37 -6.46 -1.46
N LEU A 403 7.04 -6.39 -1.38
CA LEU A 403 6.21 -7.39 -0.72
C LEU A 403 6.35 -8.77 -1.37
N ASP A 404 6.31 -8.84 -2.71
CA ASP A 404 6.41 -10.09 -3.47
C ASP A 404 7.75 -10.81 -3.30
N GLN A 405 8.78 -10.10 -2.85
CA GLN A 405 10.12 -10.63 -2.63
C GLN A 405 10.38 -11.12 -1.21
N LEU A 406 9.53 -10.75 -0.24
CA LEU A 406 9.70 -11.21 1.13
C LEU A 406 9.54 -12.72 1.21
N ASP A 407 10.35 -13.38 2.03
CA ASP A 407 10.14 -14.78 2.38
C ASP A 407 8.97 -14.88 3.38
N LEU A 408 7.75 -14.75 2.84
CA LEU A 408 6.53 -14.58 3.59
C LEU A 408 5.46 -15.55 3.09
N VAL A 409 4.92 -16.34 4.01
CA VAL A 409 3.72 -17.16 3.80
C VAL A 409 2.58 -16.54 4.58
N VAL A 410 1.42 -16.36 3.92
CA VAL A 410 0.21 -15.77 4.50
C VAL A 410 -0.94 -16.74 4.36
N GLU A 411 -1.47 -17.19 5.50
CA GLU A 411 -2.71 -17.95 5.55
C GLU A 411 -3.89 -16.96 5.60
N SER A 412 -4.83 -17.08 4.67
CA SER A 412 -5.98 -16.19 4.56
C SER A 412 -7.30 -16.87 4.94
N THR A 413 -8.35 -16.08 5.10
CA THR A 413 -9.71 -16.61 5.35
C THR A 413 -10.44 -17.00 4.07
N ILE A 414 -9.89 -16.69 2.90
CA ILE A 414 -10.54 -16.94 1.61
C ILE A 414 -10.70 -18.44 1.40
N ASP A 415 -11.83 -18.84 0.80
CA ASP A 415 -12.02 -20.19 0.29
C ASP A 415 -11.80 -20.16 -1.22
N LYS A 416 -10.68 -20.72 -1.70
CA LYS A 416 -10.31 -20.64 -3.11
C LYS A 416 -11.32 -21.38 -4.00
N THR A 417 -11.81 -22.53 -3.54
CA THR A 417 -12.73 -23.36 -4.33
C THR A 417 -14.06 -22.65 -4.56
N ILE A 418 -14.64 -22.08 -3.49
CA ILE A 418 -15.89 -21.30 -3.59
C ILE A 418 -15.64 -20.01 -4.37
N HIS A 419 -14.50 -19.34 -4.14
CA HIS A 419 -14.14 -18.11 -4.84
C HIS A 419 -14.05 -18.30 -6.36
N ASP A 420 -13.32 -19.32 -6.81
CA ASP A 420 -13.16 -19.67 -8.22
C ASP A 420 -14.53 -20.02 -8.85
N ALA A 421 -15.38 -20.77 -8.15
CA ALA A 421 -16.71 -21.14 -8.62
C ALA A 421 -17.64 -19.92 -8.79
N VAL A 422 -17.65 -19.01 -7.82
CA VAL A 422 -18.44 -17.76 -7.90
C VAL A 422 -17.91 -16.89 -9.02
N THR A 423 -16.59 -16.74 -9.13
CA THR A 423 -15.94 -15.96 -10.18
C THR A 423 -16.29 -16.47 -11.57
N SER A 424 -16.20 -17.78 -11.80
CA SER A 424 -16.61 -18.41 -13.06
C SER A 424 -18.09 -18.19 -13.35
N THR A 425 -18.94 -18.26 -12.32
CA THR A 425 -20.37 -17.98 -12.46
C THR A 425 -20.62 -16.55 -12.89
N LEU A 426 -20.04 -15.55 -12.21
CA LEU A 426 -20.22 -14.12 -12.53
C LEU A 426 -19.67 -13.77 -13.92
N ASP A 427 -18.57 -14.39 -14.33
CA ASP A 427 -18.00 -14.20 -15.67
C ASP A 427 -18.92 -14.77 -16.76
N SER A 428 -19.53 -15.94 -16.51
CA SER A 428 -20.48 -16.57 -17.43
C SER A 428 -21.73 -15.71 -17.70
N LEU A 429 -22.12 -14.86 -16.74
CA LEU A 429 -23.27 -13.94 -16.86
C LEU A 429 -23.08 -12.88 -17.95
N ARG A 430 -21.87 -12.68 -18.46
CA ARG A 430 -21.62 -11.83 -19.62
C ARG A 430 -22.27 -12.38 -20.89
N THR A 431 -22.58 -13.68 -20.92
CA THR A 431 -23.22 -14.33 -22.06
C THR A 431 -24.74 -14.28 -21.93
N ARG A 432 -25.42 -13.96 -23.03
CA ARG A 432 -26.90 -13.88 -23.06
C ARG A 432 -27.56 -15.20 -22.69
N LYS A 433 -27.01 -16.33 -23.15
CA LYS A 433 -27.54 -17.68 -22.90
C LYS A 433 -27.57 -18.00 -21.41
N GLU A 434 -26.47 -17.77 -20.68
CA GLU A 434 -26.42 -18.05 -19.25
C GLU A 434 -27.26 -17.05 -18.44
N ALA A 435 -27.25 -15.76 -18.82
CA ALA A 435 -28.12 -14.76 -18.20
C ALA A 435 -29.62 -15.09 -18.37
N GLU A 436 -30.03 -15.63 -19.51
CA GLU A 436 -31.40 -16.08 -19.77
C GLU A 436 -31.79 -17.30 -18.92
N LYS A 437 -30.90 -18.30 -18.86
CA LYS A 437 -31.07 -19.51 -18.03
C LYS A 437 -31.30 -19.18 -16.55
N LEU A 438 -30.67 -18.11 -16.06
CA LEU A 438 -30.80 -17.63 -14.68
C LEU A 438 -31.92 -16.58 -14.50
N GLY A 439 -32.72 -16.30 -15.53
CA GLY A 439 -33.86 -15.38 -15.45
C GLY A 439 -33.49 -13.90 -15.38
N LEU A 440 -32.24 -13.53 -15.68
CA LEU A 440 -31.74 -12.15 -15.57
C LEU A 440 -32.19 -11.23 -16.72
N LEU A 441 -32.78 -11.77 -17.79
CA LEU A 441 -33.25 -11.02 -18.97
C LEU A 441 -34.75 -10.63 -18.93
N GLY A 442 -35.41 -10.73 -17.77
CA GLY A 442 -36.78 -10.27 -17.57
C GLY A 442 -36.99 -8.75 -17.74
N GLY A 443 -38.25 -8.33 -17.92
CA GLY A 443 -38.59 -6.92 -18.20
C GLY A 443 -38.32 -5.94 -17.06
N ARG A 444 -38.23 -6.41 -15.81
CA ARG A 444 -37.82 -5.62 -14.64
C ARG A 444 -36.36 -5.82 -14.23
N THR A 445 -35.63 -6.66 -14.98
CA THR A 445 -34.19 -6.89 -14.84
C THR A 445 -33.51 -6.35 -16.09
N LEU A 446 -32.54 -7.04 -16.70
CA LEU A 446 -31.76 -6.51 -17.82
C LEU A 446 -32.59 -6.31 -19.12
N GLY A 447 -33.70 -7.03 -19.28
CA GLY A 447 -34.55 -6.96 -20.47
C GLY A 447 -33.78 -7.19 -21.78
N ARG A 448 -33.75 -6.18 -22.65
CA ARG A 448 -33.00 -6.19 -23.92
C ARG A 448 -31.57 -5.66 -23.81
N GLY A 449 -31.12 -5.28 -22.61
CA GLY A 449 -29.78 -4.80 -22.34
C GLY A 449 -28.70 -5.83 -22.68
N ASP A 450 -27.49 -5.35 -22.91
CA ASP A 450 -26.32 -6.18 -23.18
C ASP A 450 -25.72 -6.69 -21.86
N PRO A 451 -25.77 -8.01 -21.57
CA PRO A 451 -25.26 -8.57 -20.32
C PRO A 451 -23.75 -8.40 -20.15
N ALA A 452 -22.99 -8.26 -21.25
CA ALA A 452 -21.55 -8.03 -21.19
C ALA A 452 -21.18 -6.66 -20.61
N LYS A 453 -22.13 -5.71 -20.55
CA LYS A 453 -21.95 -4.38 -19.96
C LYS A 453 -22.35 -4.32 -18.48
N VAL A 454 -22.88 -5.40 -17.92
CA VAL A 454 -23.31 -5.47 -16.52
C VAL A 454 -22.16 -5.98 -15.67
N ILE A 455 -21.82 -5.20 -14.65
CA ILE A 455 -20.81 -5.57 -13.66
C ILE A 455 -21.53 -6.15 -12.44
N TYR A 456 -21.18 -7.38 -12.08
CA TYR A 456 -21.66 -8.05 -10.88
C TYR A 456 -20.53 -8.13 -9.87
N SER A 457 -20.85 -7.79 -8.62
CA SER A 457 -19.97 -7.87 -7.46
C SER A 457 -20.55 -8.83 -6.45
N PHE A 458 -19.71 -9.64 -5.81
CA PHE A 458 -20.14 -10.60 -4.79
C PHE A 458 -19.13 -10.66 -3.64
N THR A 459 -19.65 -10.56 -2.42
CA THR A 459 -18.88 -10.71 -1.19
C THR A 459 -19.63 -11.66 -0.25
N LEU A 460 -18.91 -12.64 0.30
CA LEU A 460 -19.42 -13.62 1.27
C LEU A 460 -18.61 -13.54 2.56
N TYR A 461 -19.32 -13.28 3.66
CA TYR A 461 -18.81 -13.44 5.01
C TYR A 461 -19.43 -14.67 5.67
N GLU A 462 -18.61 -15.48 6.31
CA GLU A 462 -19.07 -16.56 7.19
C GLU A 462 -18.97 -16.09 8.64
N HIS A 463 -20.06 -16.21 9.39
CA HIS A 463 -20.07 -15.92 10.82
C HIS A 463 -19.57 -17.13 11.61
N VAL A 464 -18.42 -17.01 12.26
CA VAL A 464 -17.77 -18.06 13.04
C VAL A 464 -17.30 -17.47 14.37
N ASP A 465 -17.71 -18.07 15.49
CA ASP A 465 -17.28 -17.68 16.85
C ASP A 465 -17.37 -16.17 17.14
N GLY A 466 -18.44 -15.52 16.68
CA GLY A 466 -18.66 -14.09 16.88
C GLY A 466 -17.92 -13.18 15.90
N ALA A 467 -17.16 -13.74 14.94
CA ALA A 467 -16.44 -12.99 13.91
C ALA A 467 -17.02 -13.24 12.52
N ASN A 468 -16.98 -12.21 11.66
CA ASN A 468 -17.35 -12.34 10.24
C ASN A 468 -16.08 -12.51 9.40
N LEU A 469 -15.84 -13.73 8.93
CA LEU A 469 -14.66 -14.09 8.16
C LEU A 469 -14.95 -13.96 6.66
N LEU A 470 -14.14 -13.19 5.95
CA LEU A 470 -14.27 -13.03 4.51
C LEU A 470 -13.88 -14.33 3.80
N ARG A 471 -14.83 -14.95 3.08
CA ARG A 471 -14.62 -16.19 2.32
C ARG A 471 -14.47 -15.95 0.83
N VAL A 472 -15.27 -15.05 0.29
CA VAL A 472 -15.26 -14.71 -1.15
C VAL A 472 -15.38 -13.21 -1.30
N GLN A 473 -14.56 -12.64 -2.18
CA GLN A 473 -14.65 -11.27 -2.66
C GLN A 473 -14.25 -11.26 -4.13
N THR A 474 -15.20 -11.03 -5.02
CA THR A 474 -14.95 -11.06 -6.46
C THR A 474 -15.97 -10.21 -7.21
N ASP A 475 -15.60 -9.81 -8.42
CA ASP A 475 -16.49 -9.15 -9.35
C ASP A 475 -16.00 -9.41 -10.78
N ASN A 476 -16.90 -9.34 -11.75
CA ASN A 476 -16.60 -9.69 -13.14
C ASN A 476 -15.95 -8.56 -13.96
N LEU A 477 -15.50 -7.45 -13.37
CA LEU A 477 -14.77 -6.39 -14.08
C LEU A 477 -13.30 -6.80 -14.32
N ASP A 478 -12.89 -7.06 -15.55
CA ASP A 478 -11.48 -7.41 -15.86
C ASP A 478 -10.58 -6.16 -15.93
N ARG A 479 -10.45 -5.46 -14.79
CA ARG A 479 -9.56 -4.29 -14.59
C ARG A 479 -8.92 -4.36 -13.21
N PRO A 480 -7.84 -3.59 -12.94
CA PRO A 480 -7.21 -3.52 -11.61
C PRO A 480 -8.13 -2.98 -10.49
N PHE A 481 -9.18 -2.24 -10.86
CA PHE A 481 -10.13 -1.66 -9.91
C PHE A 481 -11.09 -2.72 -9.36
N ASP A 482 -11.19 -2.80 -8.03
CA ASP A 482 -12.10 -3.72 -7.32
C ASP A 482 -13.40 -2.98 -6.96
N ILE A 483 -14.53 -3.51 -7.46
CA ILE A 483 -15.85 -2.93 -7.20
C ILE A 483 -16.22 -3.07 -5.71
N ASN A 484 -15.79 -4.14 -5.06
CA ASN A 484 -16.16 -4.47 -3.69
C ASN A 484 -15.57 -3.50 -2.65
N GLU A 485 -14.47 -2.81 -2.98
CA GLU A 485 -13.82 -1.85 -2.06
C GLU A 485 -13.83 -0.41 -2.59
N GLY A 486 -13.79 -0.22 -3.91
CA GLY A 486 -13.56 1.08 -4.53
C GLY A 486 -14.83 1.86 -4.89
N THR A 487 -16.02 1.29 -4.72
CA THR A 487 -17.27 1.92 -5.17
C THR A 487 -18.19 2.35 -4.03
N ARG A 488 -18.81 3.52 -4.18
CA ARG A 488 -19.96 3.93 -3.38
C ARG A 488 -21.22 3.60 -4.19
N LEU A 489 -21.94 2.57 -3.77
CA LEU A 489 -23.19 2.16 -4.41
C LEU A 489 -24.37 2.70 -3.63
N ASP A 490 -25.40 3.15 -4.34
CA ASP A 490 -26.70 3.37 -3.74
C ASP A 490 -27.29 2.02 -3.32
N LEU A 491 -27.44 1.84 -2.01
CA LEU A 491 -27.95 0.62 -1.39
C LEU A 491 -29.44 0.39 -1.66
N GLY A 492 -30.16 1.42 -2.12
CA GLY A 492 -31.58 1.38 -2.42
C GLY A 492 -32.41 0.83 -1.26
N SER A 493 -33.29 -0.14 -1.54
CA SER A 493 -34.19 -0.68 -0.52
C SER A 493 -33.49 -1.45 0.61
N THR A 494 -32.22 -1.83 0.47
CA THR A 494 -31.49 -2.47 1.59
C THR A 494 -31.28 -1.51 2.77
N ALA A 495 -31.30 -0.19 2.53
CA ALA A 495 -31.26 0.83 3.58
C ALA A 495 -32.44 0.74 4.57
N LYS A 496 -33.59 0.15 4.16
CA LYS A 496 -34.74 -0.07 5.06
C LYS A 496 -34.37 -0.96 6.24
N LEU A 497 -33.47 -1.93 6.05
CA LEU A 497 -33.00 -2.76 7.16
C LEU A 497 -32.22 -1.93 8.17
N ARG A 498 -31.38 -1.00 7.72
CA ARG A 498 -30.66 -0.08 8.62
C ARG A 498 -31.65 0.78 9.41
N THR A 499 -32.65 1.38 8.75
CA THR A 499 -33.72 2.13 9.43
C THR A 499 -34.44 1.28 10.48
N LEU A 500 -34.73 0.02 10.16
CA LEU A 500 -35.38 -0.90 11.09
C LEU A 500 -34.51 -1.20 12.31
N VAL A 501 -33.22 -1.48 12.11
CA VAL A 501 -32.27 -1.72 13.20
C VAL A 501 -32.17 -0.50 14.10
N THR A 502 -31.93 0.69 13.53
CA THR A 502 -31.87 1.94 14.30
C THR A 502 -33.18 2.20 15.04
N TYR A 503 -34.32 1.94 14.41
CA TYR A 503 -35.62 2.06 15.05
C TYR A 503 -35.74 1.16 16.29
N LEU A 504 -35.33 -0.10 16.20
CA LEU A 504 -35.38 -1.05 17.32
C LEU A 504 -34.38 -0.68 18.43
N GLU A 505 -33.17 -0.22 18.07
CA GLU A 505 -32.17 0.31 19.00
C GLU A 505 -32.72 1.52 19.78
N VAL A 506 -33.43 2.43 19.11
CA VAL A 506 -34.10 3.57 19.77
C VAL A 506 -35.20 3.11 20.72
N ILE A 507 -36.01 2.12 20.33
CA ILE A 507 -37.04 1.56 21.23
C ILE A 507 -36.41 0.92 22.48
N GLU A 508 -35.30 0.20 22.33
CA GLU A 508 -34.54 -0.37 23.43
C GLU A 508 -33.94 0.71 24.34
N GLU A 509 -33.38 1.76 23.78
CA GLU A 509 -32.82 2.89 24.53
C GLU A 509 -33.91 3.57 25.38
N ILE A 510 -35.06 3.88 24.76
CA ILE A 510 -36.21 4.47 25.46
C ILE A 510 -36.72 3.54 26.56
N TYR A 511 -36.88 2.24 26.27
CA TYR A 511 -37.29 1.24 27.25
C TYR A 511 -36.35 1.26 28.46
N SER A 512 -35.04 1.22 28.21
CA SER A 512 -34.01 1.22 29.24
C SER A 512 -34.03 2.51 30.08
N ALA A 513 -34.27 3.66 29.45
CA ALA A 513 -34.38 4.94 30.13
C ALA A 513 -35.63 5.05 31.03
N LEU A 514 -36.73 4.36 30.68
CA LEU A 514 -37.97 4.37 31.46
C LEU A 514 -38.03 3.30 32.57
N GLN A 515 -37.16 2.28 32.53
CA GLN A 515 -37.14 1.21 33.54
C GLN A 515 -36.96 1.71 34.99
N PRO A 516 -36.03 2.65 35.29
CA PRO A 516 -35.82 3.14 36.66
C PRO A 516 -36.97 3.99 37.23
N ILE A 517 -37.88 4.45 36.37
CA ILE A 517 -39.00 5.31 36.76
C ILE A 517 -40.16 4.45 37.26
N ASP A 518 -40.77 4.85 38.38
CA ASP A 518 -41.96 4.19 38.94
C ASP A 518 -43.02 4.01 37.84
N LYS A 519 -43.60 2.81 37.79
CA LYS A 519 -44.61 2.40 36.80
C LYS A 519 -45.75 3.41 36.66
N ASN A 520 -46.16 4.05 37.76
CA ASN A 520 -47.24 5.04 37.75
C ASN A 520 -46.81 6.42 37.23
N ASP A 521 -45.51 6.73 37.23
CA ASP A 521 -44.97 8.05 36.88
C ASP A 521 -44.30 8.10 35.49
N ARG A 522 -44.15 6.97 34.79
CA ARG A 522 -43.54 6.88 33.44
C ARG A 522 -44.16 7.80 32.40
N SER A 523 -45.47 8.09 32.48
CA SER A 523 -46.12 9.05 31.58
C SER A 523 -45.91 10.51 31.98
N ASN A 524 -45.64 10.77 33.26
CA ASN A 524 -45.40 12.12 33.80
C ASN A 524 -43.94 12.55 33.63
N SER A 525 -43.01 11.60 33.43
CA SER A 525 -41.61 11.87 33.11
C SER A 525 -41.37 12.28 31.65
N LEU A 526 -42.41 12.27 30.82
CA LEU A 526 -42.34 12.81 29.47
C LEU A 526 -42.13 14.34 29.56
N GLY A 527 -41.02 14.84 29.02
CA GLY A 527 -40.75 16.28 28.97
C GLY A 527 -41.83 17.07 28.22
N ILE A 528 -41.71 18.40 28.16
CA ILE A 528 -42.76 19.31 27.67
C ILE A 528 -43.20 19.04 26.20
N LYS A 529 -42.36 18.38 25.38
CA LYS A 529 -42.69 17.89 24.03
C LYS A 529 -41.94 16.58 23.72
N PRO A 530 -42.47 15.41 24.10
CA PRO A 530 -41.83 14.12 23.80
C PRO A 530 -42.01 13.76 22.32
N ASP A 531 -41.05 13.04 21.74
CA ASP A 531 -41.13 12.53 20.37
C ASP A 531 -42.14 11.36 20.26
N PRO A 532 -42.61 11.02 19.04
CA PRO A 532 -43.62 9.98 18.85
C PRO A 532 -43.23 8.58 19.36
N LEU A 533 -41.94 8.24 19.38
CA LEU A 533 -41.48 6.92 19.82
C LEU A 533 -41.48 6.84 21.34
N THR A 534 -40.98 7.88 22.01
CA THR A 534 -41.01 7.96 23.48
C THR A 534 -42.44 7.94 24.01
N ILE A 535 -43.36 8.68 23.38
CA ILE A 535 -44.80 8.63 23.72
C ILE A 535 -45.33 7.21 23.61
N TRP A 536 -45.01 6.52 22.52
CA TRP A 536 -45.52 5.18 22.27
C TRP A 536 -45.00 4.15 23.28
N VAL A 537 -43.69 4.13 23.56
CA VAL A 537 -43.10 3.19 24.54
C VAL A 537 -43.65 3.45 25.93
N ALA A 538 -43.73 4.72 26.36
CA ALA A 538 -44.30 5.07 27.67
C ALA A 538 -45.77 4.65 27.78
N GLY A 539 -46.56 4.85 26.72
CA GLY A 539 -47.95 4.40 26.64
C GLY A 539 -48.07 2.87 26.73
N TYR A 540 -47.25 2.14 25.98
CA TYR A 540 -47.25 0.67 25.99
C TYR A 540 -46.89 0.12 27.36
N LEU A 541 -45.87 0.68 28.03
CA LEU A 541 -45.46 0.29 29.38
C LEU A 541 -46.46 0.69 30.46
N LYS A 542 -47.29 1.71 30.22
CA LYS A 542 -48.38 2.07 31.13
C LYS A 542 -49.49 1.03 31.08
N GLU A 543 -49.85 0.55 29.89
CA GLU A 543 -50.85 -0.51 29.69
C GLU A 543 -50.31 -1.89 30.08
N ASN A 544 -49.00 -2.10 29.95
CA ASN A 544 -48.31 -3.36 30.23
C ASN A 544 -47.10 -3.14 31.16
N PRO A 545 -47.31 -2.90 32.47
CA PRO A 545 -46.25 -2.47 33.38
C PRO A 545 -45.10 -3.47 33.58
N ASP A 546 -45.37 -4.76 33.38
CA ASP A 546 -44.43 -5.87 33.56
C ASP A 546 -43.78 -6.35 32.26
N ALA A 547 -44.05 -5.67 31.13
CA ALA A 547 -43.56 -6.07 29.83
C ALA A 547 -42.02 -6.07 29.77
N GLN A 548 -41.46 -7.17 29.25
CA GLN A 548 -40.04 -7.33 29.03
C GLN A 548 -39.61 -6.68 27.70
N LEU A 549 -38.32 -6.33 27.56
CA LEU A 549 -37.79 -5.69 26.35
C LEU A 549 -38.22 -6.41 25.05
N LYS A 550 -38.13 -7.74 25.04
CA LYS A 550 -38.54 -8.55 23.88
C LYS A 550 -40.00 -8.31 23.49
N GLU A 551 -40.90 -8.19 24.46
CA GLU A 551 -42.34 -7.96 24.21
C GLU A 551 -42.59 -6.56 23.68
N VAL A 552 -41.85 -5.57 24.20
CA VAL A 552 -41.91 -4.17 23.70
C VAL A 552 -41.40 -4.09 22.26
N LEU A 553 -40.27 -4.74 21.94
CA LEU A 553 -39.73 -4.79 20.59
C LEU A 553 -40.70 -5.50 19.62
N GLU A 554 -41.27 -6.63 20.02
CA GLU A 554 -42.28 -7.35 19.22
C GLU A 554 -43.55 -6.53 19.00
N ALA A 555 -44.05 -5.82 20.02
CA ALA A 555 -45.18 -4.90 19.86
C ALA A 555 -44.84 -3.72 18.95
N SER A 556 -43.61 -3.20 19.03
CA SER A 556 -43.12 -2.10 18.20
C SER A 556 -43.14 -2.48 16.70
N MET A 557 -42.86 -3.75 16.39
CA MET A 557 -42.95 -4.31 15.04
C MET A 557 -44.38 -4.37 14.49
N GLN A 558 -45.40 -4.27 15.35
CA GLN A 558 -46.81 -4.24 14.97
C GLN A 558 -47.36 -2.83 14.76
N ARG A 559 -46.59 -1.78 15.07
CA ARG A 559 -47.00 -0.39 14.81
C ARG A 559 -47.27 -0.19 13.32
N ARG A 560 -48.35 0.53 13.01
CA ARG A 560 -48.81 0.72 11.63
C ARG A 560 -48.48 2.11 11.11
N TYR A 561 -48.07 2.17 9.85
CA TYR A 561 -47.77 3.41 9.15
C TYR A 561 -48.48 3.44 7.80
N SER A 562 -49.08 4.58 7.48
CA SER A 562 -49.72 4.77 6.18
C SER A 562 -48.71 4.63 5.05
N ALA A 563 -49.10 3.93 3.99
CA ALA A 563 -48.36 3.86 2.74
C ALA A 563 -48.83 4.89 1.71
N SER A 564 -49.68 5.86 2.09
CA SER A 564 -50.21 6.85 1.15
C SER A 564 -49.18 7.89 0.70
N PRO A 565 -49.08 8.19 -0.61
CA PRO A 565 -48.20 9.23 -1.16
C PRO A 565 -48.77 10.65 -1.04
N ALA A 566 -49.97 10.82 -0.49
CA ALA A 566 -50.64 12.13 -0.40
C ALA A 566 -49.96 13.11 0.56
N GLU A 567 -49.10 12.64 1.46
CA GLU A 567 -48.39 13.47 2.43
C GLU A 567 -47.13 14.09 1.82
N ARG A 568 -46.87 15.36 2.15
CA ARG A 568 -45.62 16.05 1.84
C ARG A 568 -44.72 16.09 3.06
N PHE A 569 -43.42 15.90 2.86
CA PHE A 569 -42.42 15.82 3.91
C PHE A 569 -41.45 16.99 3.79
N PHE A 570 -41.32 17.81 4.83
CA PHE A 570 -40.24 18.79 4.89
C PHE A 570 -39.01 18.10 5.51
N THR A 571 -37.98 17.86 4.71
CA THR A 571 -36.74 17.16 5.11
C THR A 571 -35.59 17.60 4.22
N GLY A 572 -34.35 17.58 4.69
CA GLY A 572 -33.17 17.95 3.89
C GLY A 572 -33.18 19.40 3.40
N GLY A 573 -33.90 20.29 4.09
CA GLY A 573 -34.03 21.71 3.73
C GLY A 573 -35.13 22.03 2.72
N GLY A 574 -35.88 21.04 2.22
CA GLY A 574 -36.89 21.23 1.20
C GLY A 574 -38.19 20.44 1.43
N LEU A 575 -39.19 20.69 0.58
CA LEU A 575 -40.43 19.93 0.56
C LEU A 575 -40.30 18.77 -0.45
N HIS A 576 -40.46 17.55 0.04
CA HIS A 576 -40.36 16.31 -0.74
C HIS A 576 -41.68 15.54 -0.75
N THR A 577 -41.88 14.78 -1.82
CA THR A 577 -42.92 13.75 -1.94
C THR A 577 -42.24 12.43 -2.28
N PHE A 578 -42.79 11.33 -1.77
CA PHE A 578 -42.26 9.99 -1.99
C PHE A 578 -43.37 9.08 -2.52
N GLU A 579 -43.00 8.05 -3.26
CA GLU A 579 -43.91 7.09 -3.87
C GLU A 579 -43.52 5.65 -3.51
N ASN A 580 -44.49 4.74 -3.50
CA ASN A 580 -44.20 3.31 -3.41
C ASN A 580 -43.82 2.76 -4.78
N PHE A 581 -43.06 1.66 -4.77
CA PHE A 581 -42.74 0.94 -6.00
C PHE A 581 -43.99 0.36 -6.68
N LYS A 582 -44.95 -0.15 -5.91
CA LYS A 582 -46.25 -0.63 -6.42
C LYS A 582 -47.35 0.34 -5.98
N ARG A 583 -48.13 0.84 -6.94
CA ARG A 583 -49.30 1.70 -6.66
C ARG A 583 -50.37 1.02 -5.81
N GLU A 584 -50.48 -0.31 -5.87
CA GLU A 584 -51.38 -1.10 -5.03
C GLU A 584 -51.08 -0.96 -3.53
N ASP A 585 -49.86 -0.55 -3.16
CA ASP A 585 -49.49 -0.32 -1.77
C ASP A 585 -49.98 1.03 -1.24
N ASP A 586 -50.33 1.99 -2.11
CA ASP A 586 -50.64 3.38 -1.74
C ASP A 586 -51.87 3.52 -0.81
N VAL A 587 -52.75 2.52 -0.78
CA VAL A 587 -53.95 2.49 0.06
C VAL A 587 -53.76 1.70 1.37
N LYS A 588 -52.59 1.09 1.58
CA LYS A 588 -52.34 0.20 2.71
C LYS A 588 -51.92 0.96 3.97
N ASN A 589 -52.14 0.32 5.12
CA ASN A 589 -51.62 0.76 6.44
C ASN A 589 -50.90 -0.41 7.14
N PRO A 590 -49.78 -0.90 6.57
CA PRO A 590 -49.07 -2.08 7.06
C PRO A 590 -48.45 -1.84 8.44
N SER A 591 -48.26 -2.92 9.20
CA SER A 591 -47.33 -2.96 10.32
C SER A 591 -45.88 -2.79 9.86
N VAL A 592 -44.97 -2.39 10.75
CA VAL A 592 -43.51 -2.35 10.46
C VAL A 592 -43.03 -3.71 9.94
N ARG A 593 -43.53 -4.82 10.53
CA ARG A 593 -43.24 -6.20 10.09
C ARG A 593 -43.71 -6.50 8.67
N GLU A 594 -44.92 -6.11 8.31
CA GLU A 594 -45.43 -6.27 6.94
C GLU A 594 -44.67 -5.36 5.95
N ALA A 595 -44.37 -4.13 6.36
CA ALA A 595 -43.66 -3.16 5.53
C ALA A 595 -42.24 -3.60 5.16
N ILE A 596 -41.49 -4.22 6.09
CA ILE A 596 -40.16 -4.77 5.78
C ILE A 596 -40.26 -6.02 4.90
N ARG A 597 -41.22 -6.92 5.17
CA ARG A 597 -41.44 -8.14 4.37
C ARG A 597 -41.74 -7.81 2.91
N ASP A 598 -42.63 -6.84 2.70
CA ASP A 598 -43.11 -6.45 1.36
C ASP A 598 -42.30 -5.28 0.77
N SER A 599 -41.30 -4.77 1.51
CA SER A 599 -40.43 -3.65 1.16
C SER A 599 -41.17 -2.38 0.72
N ILE A 600 -42.21 -1.99 1.45
CA ILE A 600 -43.05 -0.82 1.13
C ILE A 600 -42.32 0.47 1.52
N ASN A 601 -42.19 1.44 0.62
CA ASN A 601 -41.34 2.62 0.82
C ASN A 601 -41.85 3.60 1.88
N LEU A 602 -43.11 4.00 1.75
CA LEU A 602 -43.67 5.13 2.51
C LEU A 602 -43.78 4.89 4.03
N PRO A 603 -44.07 3.67 4.52
CA PRO A 603 -43.92 3.34 5.95
C PRO A 603 -42.51 3.62 6.48
N PHE A 604 -41.46 3.32 5.71
CA PHE A 604 -40.07 3.56 6.13
C PHE A 604 -39.67 5.03 6.15
N VAL A 605 -40.21 5.84 5.22
CA VAL A 605 -40.03 7.31 5.27
C VAL A 605 -40.63 7.88 6.56
N ARG A 606 -41.82 7.40 6.96
CA ARG A 606 -42.49 7.83 8.20
C ARG A 606 -41.80 7.29 9.45
N LEU A 607 -41.30 6.06 9.40
CA LEU A 607 -40.50 5.47 10.48
C LEU A 607 -39.20 6.26 10.68
N MET A 608 -38.48 6.57 9.60
CA MET A 608 -37.26 7.39 9.66
C MET A 608 -37.55 8.80 10.19
N ARG A 609 -38.70 9.40 9.83
CA ARG A 609 -39.12 10.67 10.41
C ARG A 609 -39.31 10.59 11.93
N ASP A 610 -39.87 9.50 12.44
CA ASP A 610 -40.03 9.31 13.89
C ASP A 610 -38.67 9.10 14.58
N VAL A 611 -37.77 8.31 13.99
CA VAL A 611 -36.38 8.15 14.45
C VAL A 611 -35.65 9.48 14.48
N SER A 612 -35.70 10.26 13.39
CA SER A 612 -35.12 11.60 13.33
C SER A 612 -35.71 12.52 14.40
N ARG A 613 -37.02 12.47 14.65
CA ARG A 613 -37.67 13.25 15.72
C ARG A 613 -37.18 12.87 17.12
N TYR A 614 -36.91 11.58 17.37
CA TYR A 614 -36.30 11.13 18.62
C TYR A 614 -34.91 11.73 18.83
N TYR A 615 -34.00 11.57 17.85
CA TYR A 615 -32.65 12.15 17.97
C TYR A 615 -32.67 13.67 18.03
N ARG A 616 -33.56 14.35 17.30
CA ARG A 616 -33.78 15.79 17.43
C ARG A 616 -34.22 16.18 18.84
N ALA A 617 -35.11 15.41 19.47
CA ALA A 617 -35.54 15.66 20.85
C ALA A 617 -34.38 15.44 21.83
N LYS A 618 -33.53 14.44 21.61
CA LYS A 618 -32.32 14.18 22.40
C LYS A 618 -31.31 15.33 22.29
N VAL A 619 -31.01 15.80 21.07
CA VAL A 619 -30.12 16.95 20.81
C VAL A 619 -30.69 18.26 21.37
N SER A 620 -32.00 18.49 21.27
CA SER A 620 -32.66 19.72 21.77
C SER A 620 -33.02 19.72 23.25
N GLY A 621 -33.12 18.56 23.88
CA GLY A 621 -33.36 18.38 25.32
C GLY A 621 -32.34 19.11 26.19
N GLU A 622 -31.20 19.49 25.62
CA GLU A 622 -30.19 20.32 26.25
C GLU A 622 -30.44 21.85 26.15
N GLY A 623 -31.58 22.33 25.63
CA GLY A 623 -32.01 23.72 25.93
C GLY A 623 -32.49 24.63 24.79
N ILE A 624 -32.84 24.16 23.59
CA ILE A 624 -33.45 25.05 22.57
C ILE A 624 -34.94 25.26 22.89
N ARG A 625 -35.24 26.12 23.89
CA ARG A 625 -36.61 26.44 24.31
C ARG A 625 -37.20 27.58 23.48
N THR A 626 -38.47 27.42 23.09
CA THR A 626 -39.28 28.50 22.49
C THR A 626 -39.66 29.55 23.54
N SER A 627 -39.92 30.77 23.08
CA SER A 627 -39.98 32.07 23.77
C SER A 627 -40.96 32.25 24.95
N SER A 628 -41.48 31.18 25.55
CA SER A 628 -42.51 31.24 26.62
C SER A 628 -42.02 30.89 28.03
N THR A 629 -40.71 30.85 28.27
CA THR A 629 -40.14 30.61 29.63
C THR A 629 -39.50 31.89 30.15
N THR A 630 -39.74 32.26 31.41
CA THR A 630 -39.02 33.34 32.12
C THR A 630 -37.92 32.74 33.02
N GLY A 631 -36.80 33.45 33.20
CA GLY A 631 -35.66 33.03 34.04
C GLY A 631 -34.41 32.55 33.28
N SER A 632 -33.41 32.04 34.00
CA SER A 632 -32.08 31.66 33.46
C SER A 632 -32.10 30.61 32.34
N ALA A 633 -33.11 29.75 32.35
CA ALA A 633 -33.33 28.75 31.30
C ALA A 633 -33.71 29.35 29.94
N ALA A 634 -34.30 30.55 29.92
CA ALA A 634 -34.66 31.26 28.69
C ALA A 634 -33.46 31.96 28.05
N GLU A 635 -32.47 32.36 28.85
CA GLU A 635 -31.20 32.90 28.38
C GLU A 635 -30.33 31.82 27.74
N ALA A 636 -30.23 30.65 28.38
CA ALA A 636 -29.54 29.50 27.82
C ALA A 636 -30.13 29.09 26.46
N GLY A 637 -31.46 29.08 26.33
CA GLY A 637 -32.11 28.78 25.05
C GLY A 637 -31.94 29.84 23.98
N ARG A 638 -31.94 31.13 24.33
CA ARG A 638 -31.60 32.21 23.39
C ARG A 638 -30.17 32.11 22.89
N LYS A 639 -29.20 31.76 23.76
CA LYS A 639 -27.81 31.56 23.38
C LYS A 639 -27.64 30.38 22.41
N LYS A 640 -28.19 29.21 22.72
CA LYS A 640 -28.16 28.04 21.81
C LYS A 640 -28.79 28.36 20.46
N ARG A 641 -29.89 29.12 20.46
CA ARG A 641 -30.54 29.56 19.22
C ARG A 641 -29.61 30.42 18.36
N GLN A 642 -28.89 31.36 18.96
CA GLN A 642 -27.89 32.17 18.25
C GLN A 642 -26.74 31.30 17.71
N GLU A 643 -26.28 30.31 18.47
CA GLU A 643 -25.25 29.35 18.01
C GLU A 643 -25.70 28.58 16.76
N TYR A 644 -26.94 28.09 16.74
CA TYR A 644 -27.49 27.41 15.55
C TYR A 644 -27.61 28.35 14.34
N ILE A 645 -28.03 29.60 14.54
CA ILE A 645 -28.10 30.58 13.44
C ILE A 645 -26.70 30.93 12.92
N ALA A 646 -25.71 31.07 13.81
CA ALA A 646 -24.33 31.31 13.42
C ALA A 646 -23.73 30.12 12.66
N ARG A 647 -23.98 28.87 13.11
CA ARG A 647 -23.62 27.64 12.38
C ARG A 647 -24.28 27.60 11.00
N PHE A 648 -25.55 28.00 10.89
CA PHE A 648 -26.25 28.04 9.61
C PHE A 648 -25.60 29.06 8.66
N ALA A 649 -25.37 30.28 9.13
CA ALA A 649 -24.72 31.34 8.36
C ALA A 649 -23.33 30.93 7.86
N ASP A 650 -22.55 30.24 8.71
CA ASP A 650 -21.24 29.74 8.34
C ASP A 650 -21.31 28.62 7.29
N LYS A 651 -22.23 27.66 7.46
CA LYS A 651 -22.43 26.55 6.53
C LYS A 651 -22.88 27.03 5.15
N GLU A 652 -23.96 27.80 5.08
CA GLU A 652 -24.50 28.31 3.81
C GLU A 652 -23.56 29.34 3.18
N GLY A 653 -22.96 30.22 4.00
CA GLY A 653 -21.95 31.17 3.54
C GLY A 653 -20.73 30.49 2.92
N SER A 654 -20.28 29.36 3.49
CA SER A 654 -19.15 28.58 2.94
C SER A 654 -19.47 27.95 1.60
N GLU A 655 -20.72 27.56 1.35
CA GLU A 655 -21.17 27.06 0.04
C GLU A 655 -21.10 28.17 -1.03
N PHE A 656 -21.59 29.37 -0.72
CA PHE A 656 -21.45 30.53 -1.62
C PHE A 656 -19.98 30.89 -1.87
N VAL A 657 -19.15 30.94 -0.83
CA VAL A 657 -17.71 31.22 -0.97
C VAL A 657 -17.05 30.16 -1.85
N ARG A 658 -17.39 28.88 -1.72
CA ARG A 658 -16.88 27.80 -2.58
C ARG A 658 -17.24 28.00 -4.04
N GLU A 659 -18.50 28.33 -4.32
CA GLU A 659 -18.96 28.62 -5.68
C GLU A 659 -18.17 29.80 -6.27
N PHE A 660 -18.01 30.88 -5.51
CA PHE A 660 -17.31 32.07 -5.98
C PHE A 660 -15.80 31.82 -6.13
N TYR A 661 -15.18 31.09 -5.21
CA TYR A 661 -13.75 30.73 -5.25
C TYR A 661 -13.44 29.94 -6.52
N ALA A 662 -14.27 28.96 -6.88
CA ALA A 662 -14.13 28.21 -8.12
C ALA A 662 -14.18 29.09 -9.38
N ARG A 663 -14.81 30.28 -9.33
CA ARG A 663 -14.84 31.23 -10.44
C ARG A 663 -13.60 32.11 -10.54
N TYR A 664 -12.95 32.44 -9.42
CA TYR A 664 -11.89 33.46 -9.36
C TYR A 664 -10.49 32.90 -9.06
N SER A 665 -10.38 31.68 -8.51
CA SER A 665 -9.10 31.08 -8.13
C SER A 665 -8.18 30.82 -9.34
N GLY A 666 -6.86 31.00 -9.16
CA GLY A 666 -5.84 30.68 -10.18
C GLY A 666 -5.55 31.79 -11.19
N GLY A 667 -6.25 32.93 -11.11
CA GLY A 667 -5.93 34.15 -11.85
C GLY A 667 -5.02 35.09 -11.06
N SER A 668 -4.26 35.93 -11.75
CA SER A 668 -3.56 37.06 -11.14
C SER A 668 -4.54 38.10 -10.60
N SER A 669 -4.11 38.96 -9.66
CA SER A 669 -4.96 40.04 -9.11
C SER A 669 -5.65 40.90 -10.18
N SER A 670 -4.95 41.17 -11.30
CA SER A 670 -5.53 41.90 -12.43
C SER A 670 -6.61 41.11 -13.18
N GLU A 671 -6.41 39.81 -13.38
CA GLU A 671 -7.38 38.94 -14.07
C GLU A 671 -8.63 38.74 -13.22
N ILE A 672 -8.48 38.55 -11.90
CA ILE A 672 -9.58 38.43 -10.95
C ILE A 672 -10.45 39.71 -10.99
N LEU A 673 -9.80 40.87 -10.91
CA LEU A 673 -10.49 42.16 -10.95
C LEU A 673 -11.19 42.37 -12.31
N GLN A 674 -10.53 42.10 -13.42
CA GLN A 674 -11.14 42.22 -14.75
C GLN A 674 -12.33 41.28 -14.92
N LEU A 675 -12.19 40.02 -14.51
CA LEU A 675 -13.26 39.02 -14.58
C LEU A 675 -14.47 39.46 -13.74
N PHE A 676 -14.26 39.95 -12.52
CA PHE A 676 -15.34 40.50 -11.70
C PHE A 676 -16.01 41.72 -12.35
N LEU A 677 -15.23 42.70 -12.80
CA LEU A 677 -15.76 43.94 -13.40
C LEU A 677 -16.51 43.70 -14.72
N SER A 678 -16.11 42.69 -15.50
CA SER A 678 -16.72 42.35 -16.80
C SER A 678 -18.22 42.05 -16.73
N ARG A 679 -18.72 41.69 -15.54
CA ARG A 679 -20.12 41.34 -15.30
C ARG A 679 -21.03 42.56 -15.12
N PHE A 680 -20.46 43.75 -15.05
CA PHE A 680 -21.19 44.97 -14.74
C PHE A 680 -21.15 45.98 -15.90
N HIS A 681 -22.30 46.61 -16.16
CA HIS A 681 -22.32 47.95 -16.74
C HIS A 681 -22.07 48.96 -15.61
N LEU A 682 -20.81 49.34 -15.41
CA LEU A 682 -20.39 50.17 -14.27
C LEU A 682 -20.81 51.63 -14.43
N THR A 683 -21.65 52.11 -13.51
CA THR A 683 -21.85 53.54 -13.27
C THR A 683 -20.78 54.05 -12.31
N SER A 684 -20.58 55.37 -12.26
CA SER A 684 -19.58 55.98 -11.36
C SER A 684 -19.82 55.64 -9.88
N ASN A 685 -21.09 55.47 -9.47
CA ASN A 685 -21.44 54.99 -8.13
C ASN A 685 -20.97 53.54 -7.87
N LYS A 686 -21.25 52.61 -8.79
CA LYS A 686 -20.86 51.20 -8.63
C LYS A 686 -19.34 51.02 -8.68
N ALA A 687 -18.68 51.74 -9.60
CA ALA A 687 -17.23 51.76 -9.68
C ALA A 687 -16.59 52.29 -8.39
N ALA A 688 -17.16 53.35 -7.79
CA ALA A 688 -16.69 53.87 -6.51
C ALA A 688 -16.87 52.88 -5.35
N ILE A 689 -18.01 52.18 -5.26
CA ILE A 689 -18.24 51.17 -4.21
C ILE A 689 -17.23 50.02 -4.33
N ILE A 690 -17.02 49.48 -5.53
CA ILE A 690 -16.06 48.39 -5.76
C ILE A 690 -14.64 48.86 -5.46
N PHE A 691 -14.25 50.04 -5.96
CA PHE A 691 -12.93 50.61 -5.73
C PHE A 691 -12.66 50.81 -4.24
N ARG A 692 -13.58 51.46 -3.51
CA ARG A 692 -13.39 51.73 -2.08
C ARG A 692 -13.39 50.44 -1.25
N HIS A 693 -14.01 49.35 -1.71
CA HIS A 693 -13.94 48.04 -1.06
C HIS A 693 -12.61 47.33 -1.30
N ILE A 694 -12.19 47.19 -2.56
CA ILE A 694 -10.96 46.47 -2.93
C ILE A 694 -9.71 47.28 -2.54
N PHE A 695 -9.81 48.61 -2.57
CA PHE A 695 -8.70 49.53 -2.37
C PHE A 695 -8.97 50.59 -1.28
N PRO A 696 -9.10 50.17 0.00
CA PRO A 696 -9.52 51.08 1.08
C PRO A 696 -8.54 52.25 1.32
N ASN A 697 -7.24 52.02 1.08
CA ASN A 697 -6.16 52.98 1.37
C ASN A 697 -5.79 53.88 0.17
N LYS A 698 -6.45 53.72 -0.98
CA LYS A 698 -6.14 54.48 -2.20
C LYS A 698 -6.81 55.85 -2.19
N ASP A 699 -6.17 56.83 -2.81
CA ASP A 699 -6.59 58.23 -2.75
C ASP A 699 -7.70 58.58 -3.76
N GLN A 700 -8.18 59.82 -3.70
CA GLN A 700 -9.25 60.30 -4.57
C GLN A 700 -8.83 60.38 -6.05
N GLY A 701 -7.55 60.64 -6.34
CA GLY A 701 -7.01 60.66 -7.69
C GLY A 701 -7.02 59.28 -8.33
N GLU A 702 -6.65 58.26 -7.56
CA GLU A 702 -6.69 56.86 -8.01
C GLU A 702 -8.14 56.36 -8.23
N LEU A 703 -9.11 56.84 -7.44
CA LEU A 703 -10.54 56.61 -7.70
C LEU A 703 -10.98 57.23 -9.03
N ALA A 704 -10.53 58.46 -9.34
CA ALA A 704 -10.87 59.14 -10.59
C ALA A 704 -10.40 58.33 -11.80
N ASP A 705 -9.17 57.83 -11.72
CA ASP A 705 -8.55 56.99 -12.74
C ASP A 705 -9.31 55.67 -12.93
N PHE A 706 -9.72 55.04 -11.83
CA PHE A 706 -10.49 53.79 -11.88
C PHE A 706 -11.86 54.00 -12.54
N ILE A 707 -12.59 55.07 -12.17
CA ILE A 707 -13.87 55.41 -12.79
C ILE A 707 -13.69 55.71 -14.28
N LYS A 708 -12.63 56.45 -14.66
CA LYS A 708 -12.36 56.78 -16.07
C LYS A 708 -12.07 55.55 -16.93
N ARG A 709 -11.39 54.54 -16.36
CA ARG A 709 -11.02 53.31 -17.07
C ARG A 709 -12.18 52.32 -17.19
N HIS A 710 -13.07 52.26 -16.20
CA HIS A 710 -14.03 51.16 -16.08
C HIS A 710 -15.51 51.58 -16.11
N ALA A 711 -15.87 52.84 -15.87
CA ALA A 711 -17.27 53.29 -15.86
C ALA A 711 -17.75 53.87 -17.20
N VAL A 712 -19.02 53.64 -17.55
CA VAL A 712 -19.64 54.09 -18.81
C VAL A 712 -19.92 55.60 -18.82
N SER A 713 -19.96 56.26 -17.65
CA SER A 713 -20.15 57.71 -17.50
C SER A 713 -19.03 58.29 -16.63
N SER A 714 -17.91 58.64 -17.27
CA SER A 714 -16.65 59.01 -16.62
C SER A 714 -16.44 60.51 -16.38
N ASN A 715 -17.31 61.38 -16.92
CA ASN A 715 -17.15 62.83 -16.80
C ASN A 715 -17.70 63.34 -15.46
N LEU A 716 -16.90 63.20 -14.40
CA LEU A 716 -17.17 63.78 -13.09
C LEU A 716 -16.36 65.05 -12.90
N ASN A 717 -16.99 66.11 -12.37
CA ASN A 717 -16.25 67.25 -11.83
C ASN A 717 -15.69 66.90 -10.44
N GLU A 718 -14.68 67.65 -10.01
CA GLU A 718 -13.94 67.42 -8.76
C GLU A 718 -14.85 67.32 -7.53
N ARG A 719 -15.87 68.20 -7.46
CA ARG A 719 -16.89 68.22 -6.40
C ARG A 719 -17.81 66.99 -6.37
N SER A 720 -18.00 66.31 -7.50
CA SER A 720 -18.80 65.07 -7.56
C SER A 720 -17.95 63.85 -7.22
N LEU A 721 -16.67 63.87 -7.59
CA LEU A 721 -15.72 62.85 -7.19
C LEU A 721 -15.48 62.85 -5.67
N GLU A 722 -15.29 64.03 -5.07
CA GLU A 722 -15.16 64.20 -3.61
C GLU A 722 -16.39 63.64 -2.88
N ARG A 723 -17.59 63.96 -3.38
CA ARG A 723 -18.84 63.40 -2.84
C ARG A 723 -18.91 61.88 -2.95
N LEU A 724 -18.45 61.26 -4.04
CA LEU A 724 -18.43 59.80 -4.17
C LEU A 724 -17.39 59.16 -3.24
N PHE A 725 -16.20 59.77 -3.12
CA PHE A 725 -15.13 59.32 -2.26
C PHE A 725 -15.56 59.33 -0.78
N GLU A 726 -16.19 60.42 -0.34
CA GLU A 726 -16.73 60.55 1.02
C GLU A 726 -17.95 59.67 1.28
N ARG A 727 -18.88 59.58 0.33
CA ARG A 727 -20.13 58.83 0.50
C ARG A 727 -19.88 57.33 0.65
N TYR A 728 -18.92 56.79 -0.11
CA TYR A 728 -18.61 55.37 -0.13
C TYR A 728 -17.34 55.02 0.66
N HIS A 729 -17.03 55.79 1.71
CA HIS A 729 -15.95 55.47 2.64
C HIS A 729 -16.13 54.04 3.20
N PRO A 730 -15.07 53.22 3.31
CA PRO A 730 -15.16 51.80 3.69
C PRO A 730 -15.96 51.51 4.96
N GLU A 731 -15.87 52.41 5.96
CA GLU A 731 -16.55 52.32 7.27
C GLU A 731 -18.02 52.78 7.26
N LYS A 732 -18.49 53.50 6.23
CA LYS A 732 -19.85 54.04 6.17
C LYS A 732 -20.89 53.04 5.67
N LEU A 733 -20.44 51.92 5.06
CA LEU A 733 -21.31 50.90 4.48
C LEU A 733 -20.88 49.51 4.93
N SER A 734 -21.84 48.71 5.41
CA SER A 734 -21.63 47.28 5.66
C SER A 734 -21.37 46.52 4.36
N LEU A 735 -20.87 45.29 4.45
CA LEU A 735 -20.72 44.39 3.31
C LEU A 735 -22.09 44.11 2.65
N ASN A 736 -23.16 44.01 3.46
CA ASN A 736 -24.52 43.87 2.97
C ASN A 736 -25.01 45.08 2.17
N ASP A 737 -24.75 46.30 2.65
CA ASP A 737 -25.12 47.52 1.94
C ASP A 737 -24.40 47.62 0.60
N LYS A 738 -23.11 47.26 0.58
CA LYS A 738 -22.29 47.21 -0.64
C LYS A 738 -22.86 46.18 -1.64
N GLY A 739 -23.18 44.98 -1.18
CA GLY A 739 -23.81 43.93 -2.00
C GLY A 739 -25.16 44.36 -2.57
N TYR A 740 -26.02 44.98 -1.74
CA TYR A 740 -27.33 45.48 -2.15
C TYR A 740 -27.24 46.57 -3.23
N LEU A 741 -26.37 47.57 -3.05
CA LEU A 741 -26.17 48.65 -4.02
C LEU A 741 -25.56 48.14 -5.34
N LEU A 742 -24.72 47.11 -5.29
CA LEU A 742 -24.12 46.48 -6.47
C LEU A 742 -25.04 45.46 -7.15
N ARG A 743 -26.06 44.95 -6.43
CA ARG A 743 -26.95 43.84 -6.80
C ARG A 743 -26.20 42.52 -6.98
N ILE A 744 -25.31 42.20 -6.03
CA ILE A 744 -24.55 40.94 -5.97
C ILE A 744 -24.60 40.36 -4.57
N HIS A 745 -24.17 39.10 -4.43
CA HIS A 745 -24.02 38.50 -3.10
C HIS A 745 -22.88 39.22 -2.33
N PRO A 746 -23.09 39.63 -1.06
CA PRO A 746 -22.07 40.35 -0.27
C PRO A 746 -20.71 39.60 -0.19
N LEU A 747 -20.75 38.28 0.02
CA LEU A 747 -19.55 37.42 0.05
C LEU A 747 -18.77 37.36 -1.26
N GLU A 748 -19.41 37.62 -2.40
CA GLU A 748 -18.71 37.66 -3.68
C GLU A 748 -17.78 38.89 -3.76
N LEU A 749 -18.26 40.05 -3.30
CA LEU A 749 -17.47 41.27 -3.25
C LEU A 749 -16.27 41.13 -2.31
N TRP A 750 -16.53 40.58 -1.12
CA TRP A 750 -15.48 40.30 -0.14
C TRP A 750 -14.42 39.36 -0.70
N LEU A 751 -14.84 38.23 -1.29
CA LEU A 751 -13.91 37.23 -1.82
C LEU A 751 -13.00 37.82 -2.92
N VAL A 752 -13.58 38.60 -3.84
CA VAL A 752 -12.81 39.26 -4.89
C VAL A 752 -11.81 40.25 -4.30
N GLY A 753 -12.19 41.00 -3.26
CA GLY A 753 -11.26 41.87 -2.53
C GLY A 753 -10.12 41.09 -1.89
N HIS A 754 -10.44 39.97 -1.23
CA HIS A 754 -9.45 39.11 -0.58
C HIS A 754 -8.46 38.49 -1.60
N LEU A 755 -8.97 37.84 -2.64
CA LEU A 755 -8.14 37.22 -3.68
C LEU A 755 -7.37 38.24 -4.53
N TYR A 756 -7.83 39.50 -4.60
CA TYR A 756 -7.04 40.55 -5.22
C TYR A 756 -5.73 40.81 -4.47
N HIS A 757 -5.76 40.82 -3.13
CA HIS A 757 -4.58 41.03 -2.29
C HIS A 757 -3.78 39.75 -2.04
N ALA A 758 -4.43 38.59 -2.11
CA ALA A 758 -3.82 37.26 -1.94
C ALA A 758 -4.28 36.29 -3.06
N PRO A 759 -3.77 36.43 -4.30
CA PRO A 759 -4.25 35.64 -5.45
C PRO A 759 -3.92 34.14 -5.34
N ASP A 760 -2.87 33.79 -4.60
CA ASP A 760 -2.44 32.41 -4.38
C ASP A 760 -3.09 31.76 -3.14
N ALA A 761 -4.02 32.45 -2.47
CA ALA A 761 -4.68 31.93 -1.27
C ALA A 761 -5.45 30.64 -1.58
N THR A 762 -5.21 29.62 -0.76
CA THR A 762 -5.93 28.35 -0.82
C THR A 762 -7.37 28.51 -0.34
N PHE A 763 -8.24 27.57 -0.72
CA PHE A 763 -9.64 27.59 -0.30
C PHE A 763 -9.80 27.55 1.23
N GLU A 764 -8.91 26.84 1.94
CA GLU A 764 -8.94 26.77 3.40
C GLU A 764 -8.59 28.11 4.05
N GLU A 765 -7.55 28.80 3.57
CA GLU A 765 -7.18 30.15 4.04
C GLU A 765 -8.29 31.17 3.80
N VAL A 766 -8.98 31.08 2.66
CA VAL A 766 -10.14 31.92 2.35
C VAL A 766 -11.29 31.63 3.32
N LEU A 767 -11.59 30.36 3.63
CA LEU A 767 -12.64 30.05 4.59
C LEU A 767 -12.30 30.55 5.99
N GLU A 768 -11.04 30.46 6.43
CA GLU A 768 -10.62 30.99 7.73
C GLU A 768 -10.75 32.51 7.78
N ALA A 769 -10.24 33.21 6.75
CA ALA A 769 -10.27 34.67 6.69
C ALA A 769 -11.68 35.26 6.58
N GLY A 770 -12.64 34.54 5.98
CA GLY A 770 -14.00 35.03 5.72
C GLY A 770 -15.03 34.72 6.80
N GLN A 771 -14.61 34.30 7.99
CA GLN A 771 -15.54 33.85 9.04
C GLN A 771 -16.50 34.96 9.47
N GLU A 772 -16.00 36.17 9.71
CA GLU A 772 -16.82 37.30 10.17
C GLU A 772 -17.76 37.78 9.06
N GLU A 773 -17.30 37.80 7.81
CA GLU A 773 -18.07 38.25 6.66
C GLU A 773 -19.19 37.28 6.31
N ARG A 774 -18.99 35.97 6.54
CA ARG A 774 -20.08 34.98 6.50
C ARG A 774 -21.13 35.26 7.56
N GLN A 775 -20.75 35.66 8.77
CA GLN A 775 -21.75 36.07 9.77
C GLN A 775 -22.45 37.38 9.37
N GLU A 776 -21.71 38.36 8.87
CA GLU A 776 -22.23 39.65 8.43
C GLU A 776 -23.23 39.49 7.28
N ALA A 777 -22.95 38.65 6.28
CA ALA A 777 -23.86 38.39 5.15
C ALA A 777 -25.26 37.93 5.59
N TYR A 778 -25.36 37.32 6.78
CA TYR A 778 -26.59 36.83 7.38
C TYR A 778 -27.06 37.65 8.58
N GLN A 779 -26.53 38.86 8.80
CA GLN A 779 -26.91 39.72 9.92
C GLN A 779 -28.43 39.97 10.02
N TRP A 780 -29.14 39.97 8.88
CA TRP A 780 -30.59 40.07 8.84
C TRP A 780 -31.31 38.93 9.60
N LEU A 781 -30.70 37.74 9.68
CA LEU A 781 -31.20 36.61 10.49
C LEU A 781 -31.03 36.83 11.99
N PHE A 782 -30.20 37.77 12.43
CA PHE A 782 -29.99 38.04 13.87
C PHE A 782 -30.93 39.13 14.40
N ASN A 783 -31.60 39.89 13.52
CA ASN A 783 -32.50 40.98 13.87
C ASN A 783 -33.97 40.51 14.01
N PRO A 784 -34.71 40.88 15.08
CA PRO A 784 -36.17 40.69 15.17
C PRO A 784 -36.91 41.50 14.08
N PRO A 785 -38.03 41.04 13.49
CA PRO A 785 -38.91 39.93 13.88
C PRO A 785 -38.86 38.73 12.90
N GLN A 786 -37.68 38.09 12.75
CA GLN A 786 -37.47 36.97 11.80
C GLN A 786 -37.63 35.56 12.42
N GLU A 787 -38.46 35.41 13.46
CA GLU A 787 -38.56 34.15 14.23
C GLU A 787 -38.85 32.93 13.36
N ARG A 788 -39.82 33.02 12.43
CA ARG A 788 -40.16 31.93 11.52
C ARG A 788 -39.01 31.54 10.59
N ALA A 789 -38.26 32.53 10.11
CA ALA A 789 -37.14 32.28 9.22
C ALA A 789 -36.04 31.54 9.98
N GLN A 790 -35.67 32.03 11.16
CA GLN A 790 -34.70 31.41 12.05
C GLN A 790 -35.11 29.98 12.45
N ASP A 791 -36.37 29.77 12.87
CA ASP A 791 -36.86 28.45 13.27
C ASP A 791 -36.78 27.42 12.14
N LEU A 792 -37.04 27.82 10.90
CA LEU A 792 -36.86 26.95 9.74
C LEU A 792 -35.41 26.47 9.62
N ARG A 793 -34.42 27.37 9.73
CA ARG A 793 -32.99 27.05 9.58
C ARG A 793 -32.49 26.19 10.74
N ILE A 794 -32.92 26.51 11.96
CA ILE A 794 -32.62 25.71 13.14
C ILE A 794 -33.17 24.29 12.96
N ASN A 795 -34.41 24.15 12.49
CA ASN A 795 -34.99 22.83 12.24
C ASN A 795 -34.22 22.03 11.19
N ILE A 796 -33.70 22.68 10.14
CA ILE A 796 -32.86 22.05 9.11
C ILE A 796 -31.55 21.54 9.73
N LEU A 797 -30.86 22.37 10.51
CA LEU A 797 -29.61 21.96 11.16
C LEU A 797 -29.84 20.88 12.21
N MET A 798 -30.91 20.96 12.99
CA MET A 798 -31.24 19.93 13.96
C MET A 798 -31.58 18.59 13.29
N GLU A 799 -32.23 18.60 12.13
CA GLU A 799 -32.43 17.39 11.36
C GLU A 799 -31.09 16.83 10.88
N ALA A 800 -30.18 17.67 10.39
CA ALA A 800 -28.83 17.24 10.00
C ALA A 800 -28.04 16.65 11.18
N ASP A 801 -28.01 17.33 12.33
CA ASP A 801 -27.38 16.84 13.57
C ASP A 801 -28.00 15.49 13.99
N ALA A 802 -29.31 15.30 13.82
CA ALA A 802 -29.97 14.02 14.12
C ALA A 802 -29.58 12.90 13.14
N PHE A 803 -29.29 13.21 11.88
CA PHE A 803 -28.79 12.23 10.91
C PHE A 803 -27.30 11.92 11.10
N GLU A 804 -26.53 12.76 11.79
CA GLU A 804 -25.16 12.41 12.20
C GLU A 804 -25.14 11.35 13.31
N GLU A 805 -26.19 11.27 14.13
CA GLU A 805 -26.37 10.25 15.17
C GLU A 805 -26.94 8.90 14.66
N ILE A 806 -27.57 8.89 13.49
CA ILE A 806 -28.22 7.71 12.85
C ILE A 806 -27.21 6.93 11.99
#